data_AF-A0A6G1LIS7-F1
#
_entry.id   AF-A0A6G1LIS7-F1
#
_cell.length_a   1.000
_cell.length_b   1.000
_cell.length_c   1.000
_cell.angle_alpha   90.00
_cell.angle_beta   90.00
_cell.angle_gamma   90.00
#
_symmetry.space_group_name_H-M   'P 1'
#
loop_
_entity.id
_entity.type
_entity.pdbx_description
1 polymer ?
#
loop_
_entity_poly.entity_id
_entity_poly.type
_entity_poly.pdbx_seq_one_letter_code
_entity_poly.pdbx_strand_id
1 'polypeptide(L)'
;MAYLAPIHRPSSVRHALKLNFLAPGSDDLIVAKANRLEIWSASESQPDQLLLRHHTSLYGKVTLLEKLKPAASPTDHLFVGTDRYHYFTLSWDAQHKQLRTEKSHVDIAEKAARDSQSGDRVHVDPTNRFMTLECHEGVVIVLPIAHAGKGKRKAADNEIGELQDPIPVRIPDMRVRSTAFIHKRQAGPRQANPEFALLQEDSTGKMRVVVRELEFSPSLRPQEEPHTAELEKGRDVTGEVEMGASHIIPLSGPMYGMLIVGETSISYVEEWDYRITNAQPLDEATAFVAWCAVDDQRYVLADDYGKLYLLFVQQNDQGEYADHQIDVLGETSRANTLVYLDGGRIFVGSHQGDSQLIRIQERRIDILQTFPNIAPILDFTVMDMGNRSSDAPVNEFSSGQARIVTGSGAFKDGSLRSVRSGVGLEDLGTIGEMGAPVNAIFSLRSSASRQYVDTLLVSFVGHTRVFRFSADGEVEEVDVFGGFQLGESTLYAGNLAQDGRAVQVTSSAVLLTDSDDSMVNGSWKAPQGTNITAVAAEGDHVLVSLGGAALVVLDLIGDNVKVQAQKDFDSASQVSCIALAKSLPNAAVAGFWQDSKVSILDLATLEPIATTRVAEDESLAVPRSLAVANVLPEQPPTLFVGLADGNVVTYTITSPQQPFTARKSIVLGTQQPNFALLPRGSASNLQNVFATCEHPSLIYGSEGRMVYSAVTAEKAQSICSIDSESYPGAIAIASANDEGEYELKLAIVDEERTTHVQTLPVHETVRRIAYSTELKAFGLGTIKRTLTAGEEIVESHFKLVDEVAFQELYTYPLNEDELVECCIRCGLDDGSGTGELAERFVVGTAYLDDQDENSARGRVLVFEVTEERKLKLITEQSLKGACRCLGVLEGGKIVAGLIKTIVVYSLEYQTPSSPFLVKKASYRTSTAPIDLCITSNTIVVADLMKSISLVEYQLGRAGAPDTLTETARHFETCWTTAVAHVAKNTYLQADAEGNLMVLQHNVDGFSADDRRRLQPVSEILLGEMVNRIRAIPEGTNLQASPNAPVIPRAFLATVDGSIYLYGVIAPGKQDLLIRLQSAVARVVDSPGHVPFAKFRGFRSLVRDCGEVGPVRFVDGEVLEGFLEMSGEAQGFVAEEVGVGVEEVRGLVEGLRRMR
;
A
#
# COMPACT_ATOMS: atom_id res chain seq x y z
N MET A 1 2.03 -26.20 -10.86
CA MET A 1 1.95 -26.04 -9.40
C MET A 1 2.22 -24.59 -9.11
N ALA A 2 1.41 -23.99 -8.25
CA ALA A 2 1.38 -22.55 -8.04
C ALA A 2 2.09 -22.15 -6.75
N TYR A 3 2.60 -20.92 -6.74
CA TYR A 3 3.18 -20.23 -5.61
C TYR A 3 2.54 -18.85 -5.49
N LEU A 4 2.24 -18.41 -4.27
CA LEU A 4 1.70 -17.09 -3.97
C LEU A 4 2.49 -16.45 -2.84
N ALA A 5 2.87 -15.18 -2.97
CA ALA A 5 3.48 -14.42 -1.87
C ALA A 5 2.93 -13.00 -1.81
N PRO A 6 2.71 -12.42 -0.62
CA PRO A 6 2.31 -11.02 -0.49
C PRO A 6 3.50 -10.10 -0.80
N ILE A 7 3.28 -9.10 -1.65
CA ILE A 7 4.17 -7.95 -1.84
C ILE A 7 3.81 -6.88 -0.81
N HIS A 8 2.53 -6.55 -0.73
CA HIS A 8 1.95 -5.65 0.25
C HIS A 8 0.89 -6.40 1.05
N ARG A 9 0.91 -6.25 2.37
CA ARG A 9 -0.01 -6.91 3.31
C ARG A 9 -1.32 -6.11 3.46
N PRO A 10 -2.39 -6.68 4.03
CA PRO A 10 -3.64 -5.95 4.21
C PRO A 10 -3.45 -4.68 5.04
N SER A 11 -4.02 -3.57 4.59
CA SER A 11 -3.96 -2.27 5.30
C SER A 11 -5.32 -1.78 5.81
N SER A 12 -6.40 -2.38 5.33
CA SER A 12 -7.77 -2.04 5.71
C SER A 12 -8.02 -2.25 7.20
N VAL A 13 -8.61 -1.26 7.88
CA VAL A 13 -9.07 -1.39 9.27
C VAL A 13 -10.60 -1.47 9.32
N ARG A 14 -11.11 -2.62 9.80
CA ARG A 14 -12.56 -2.83 10.01
C ARG A 14 -12.93 -2.96 11.48
N HIS A 15 -12.02 -3.50 12.30
CA HIS A 15 -12.24 -3.70 13.72
C HIS A 15 -11.04 -3.16 14.49
N ALA A 16 -11.31 -2.42 15.55
CA ALA A 16 -10.32 -1.92 16.48
C ALA A 16 -10.93 -1.84 17.88
N LEU A 17 -10.09 -1.93 18.91
CA LEU A 17 -10.53 -1.95 20.29
C LEU A 17 -9.44 -1.39 21.23
N LYS A 18 -9.86 -0.67 22.28
CA LYS A 18 -9.00 -0.26 23.39
C LYS A 18 -9.08 -1.26 24.55
N LEU A 19 -7.94 -1.71 25.07
CA LEU A 19 -7.84 -2.53 26.29
C LEU A 19 -6.48 -2.40 26.97
N ASN A 20 -6.41 -2.78 28.25
CA ASN A 20 -5.16 -2.84 29.00
C ASN A 20 -4.48 -4.18 28.78
N PHE A 21 -3.66 -4.31 27.74
CA PHE A 21 -3.21 -5.61 27.25
C PHE A 21 -1.75 -5.91 27.60
N LEU A 22 -0.84 -5.00 27.27
CA LEU A 22 0.60 -5.21 27.45
C LEU A 22 1.03 -5.09 28.91
N ALA A 23 0.43 -4.17 29.66
CA ALA A 23 0.71 -3.94 31.06
C ALA A 23 -0.54 -3.50 31.84
N PRO A 24 -0.56 -3.65 33.18
CA PRO A 24 -1.67 -3.16 33.98
C PRO A 24 -1.77 -1.63 33.87
N GLY A 25 -2.89 -1.13 33.33
CA GLY A 25 -3.14 0.30 33.14
C GLY A 25 -2.50 0.92 31.89
N SER A 26 -1.95 0.11 30.96
CA SER A 26 -1.57 0.61 29.64
C SER A 26 -2.79 0.81 28.76
N ASP A 27 -2.86 1.93 28.04
CA ASP A 27 -3.89 2.12 27.03
C ASP A 27 -3.37 1.59 25.68
N ASP A 28 -3.69 0.33 25.39
CA ASP A 28 -3.31 -0.32 24.14
C ASP A 28 -4.47 -0.34 23.15
N LEU A 29 -4.17 0.04 21.90
CA LEU A 29 -5.06 -0.05 20.77
C LEU A 29 -4.75 -1.33 19.99
N ILE A 30 -5.73 -2.23 19.93
CA ILE A 30 -5.68 -3.42 19.08
C ILE A 30 -6.39 -3.11 17.77
N VAL A 31 -5.72 -3.37 16.66
CA VAL A 31 -6.24 -3.16 15.30
C VAL A 31 -6.22 -4.48 14.55
N ALA A 32 -7.35 -4.87 13.97
CA ALA A 32 -7.42 -6.03 13.07
C ALA A 32 -7.43 -5.59 11.59
N LYS A 33 -6.45 -6.10 10.85
CA LYS A 33 -6.29 -5.91 9.41
C LYS A 33 -6.44 -7.25 8.70
N ALA A 34 -7.66 -7.57 8.28
CA ALA A 34 -8.06 -8.86 7.72
C ALA A 34 -7.65 -10.05 8.62
N ASN A 35 -6.56 -10.75 8.32
CA ASN A 35 -6.04 -11.89 9.08
C ASN A 35 -4.89 -11.52 10.03
N ARG A 36 -4.65 -10.24 10.30
CA ARG A 36 -3.54 -9.76 11.13
C ARG A 36 -4.03 -8.95 12.31
N LEU A 37 -3.42 -9.17 13.47
CA LEU A 37 -3.59 -8.33 14.66
C LEU A 37 -2.35 -7.46 14.84
N GLU A 38 -2.57 -6.18 15.07
CA GLU A 38 -1.54 -5.21 15.42
C GLU A 38 -1.85 -4.59 16.79
N ILE A 39 -0.82 -4.44 17.62
CA ILE A 39 -0.91 -3.89 18.97
C ILE A 39 -0.13 -2.58 19.00
N TRP A 40 -0.85 -1.50 19.21
CA TRP A 40 -0.33 -0.13 19.23
C TRP A 40 -0.43 0.43 20.64
N SER A 41 0.60 1.16 21.08
CA SER A 41 0.59 1.85 22.36
C SER A 41 1.18 3.24 22.20
N ALA A 42 0.78 4.18 23.05
CA ALA A 42 1.36 5.52 23.05
C ALA A 42 2.89 5.48 23.27
N SER A 43 3.63 6.38 22.61
CA SER A 43 5.05 6.57 22.87
C SER A 43 5.27 7.19 24.26
N GLU A 44 6.31 6.76 24.95
CA GLU A 44 6.70 7.31 26.26
C GLU A 44 7.26 8.73 26.13
N SER A 45 7.92 9.05 25.02
CA SER A 45 8.51 10.36 24.75
C SER A 45 7.51 11.35 24.14
N GLN A 46 6.57 10.85 23.33
CA GLN A 46 5.57 11.64 22.61
C GLN A 46 4.19 10.97 22.72
N PRO A 47 3.40 11.31 23.76
CA PRO A 47 2.13 10.64 24.01
C PRO A 47 1.10 10.83 22.88
N ASP A 48 1.27 11.83 22.02
CA ASP A 48 0.41 12.10 20.86
C ASP A 48 0.68 11.15 19.67
N GLN A 49 1.68 10.27 19.75
CA GLN A 49 2.02 9.29 18.72
C GLN A 49 1.81 7.86 19.20
N LEU A 50 1.22 7.01 18.35
CA LEU A 50 1.10 5.57 18.56
C LEU A 50 2.25 4.82 17.88
N LEU A 51 2.87 3.91 18.61
CA LEU A 51 3.94 3.03 18.15
C LEU A 51 3.46 1.58 18.09
N LEU A 52 3.77 0.89 16.99
CA LEU A 52 3.51 -0.54 16.86
C LEU A 52 4.43 -1.31 17.80
N ARG A 53 3.85 -2.01 18.78
CA ARG A 53 4.59 -2.82 19.77
C ARG A 53 4.70 -4.27 19.36
N HIS A 54 3.66 -4.82 18.75
CA HIS A 54 3.61 -6.22 18.34
C HIS A 54 2.64 -6.41 17.18
N HIS A 55 2.88 -7.43 16.35
CA HIS A 55 1.95 -7.86 15.33
C HIS A 55 2.02 -9.38 15.15
N THR A 56 0.91 -10.00 14.77
CA THR A 56 0.87 -11.44 14.43
C THR A 56 -0.13 -11.71 13.31
N SER A 57 0.17 -12.70 12.48
CA SER A 57 -0.82 -13.28 11.55
C SER A 57 -1.69 -14.30 12.29
N LEU A 58 -2.93 -14.42 11.84
CA LEU A 58 -3.94 -15.39 12.28
C LEU A 58 -4.35 -16.26 11.09
N TYR A 59 -4.69 -17.51 11.38
CA TYR A 59 -5.25 -18.46 10.41
C TYR A 59 -6.77 -18.30 10.25
N GLY A 60 -7.22 -17.08 9.94
CA GLY A 60 -8.61 -16.71 9.69
C GLY A 60 -8.78 -15.20 9.58
N LYS A 61 -9.85 -14.73 8.93
CA LYS A 61 -10.16 -13.30 8.86
C LYS A 61 -10.90 -12.90 10.14
N VAL A 62 -10.40 -11.87 10.83
CA VAL A 62 -11.02 -11.37 12.06
C VAL A 62 -12.32 -10.65 11.72
N THR A 63 -13.42 -11.09 12.32
CA THR A 63 -14.75 -10.47 12.19
C THR A 63 -15.27 -9.88 13.50
N LEU A 64 -14.74 -10.34 14.64
CA LEU A 64 -15.17 -9.90 15.98
C LEU A 64 -13.95 -9.65 16.86
N LEU A 65 -13.97 -8.54 17.59
CA LEU A 65 -13.04 -8.20 18.66
C LEU A 65 -13.84 -7.73 19.87
N GLU A 66 -13.52 -8.23 21.06
CA GLU A 66 -14.12 -7.76 22.31
C GLU A 66 -13.14 -7.88 23.47
N LYS A 67 -13.30 -7.04 24.50
CA LYS A 67 -12.44 -7.10 25.69
C LYS A 67 -13.11 -7.93 26.78
N LEU A 68 -12.30 -8.74 27.46
CA LEU A 68 -12.72 -9.51 28.63
C LEU A 68 -11.79 -9.18 29.78
N LYS A 69 -12.31 -9.14 31.01
CA LYS A 69 -11.48 -8.91 32.19
C LYS A 69 -11.63 -10.05 33.21
N PRO A 70 -10.77 -11.08 33.12
CA PRO A 70 -10.71 -12.12 34.14
C PRO A 70 -10.30 -11.55 35.49
N ALA A 71 -10.93 -12.01 36.58
CA ALA A 71 -10.65 -11.50 37.92
C ALA A 71 -9.25 -11.88 38.43
N ALA A 72 -8.70 -12.97 37.92
CA ALA A 72 -7.36 -13.46 38.26
C ALA A 72 -6.24 -12.75 37.47
N SER A 73 -6.57 -12.08 36.36
CA SER A 73 -5.58 -11.44 35.49
C SER A 73 -5.43 -9.96 35.82
N PRO A 74 -4.19 -9.43 35.91
CA PRO A 74 -3.95 -8.01 36.08
C PRO A 74 -4.16 -7.20 34.79
N THR A 75 -4.16 -7.86 33.62
CA THR A 75 -4.41 -7.29 32.30
C THR A 75 -5.72 -7.81 31.72
N ASP A 76 -6.27 -7.07 30.77
CA ASP A 76 -7.45 -7.47 30.02
C ASP A 76 -7.07 -8.58 29.01
N HIS A 77 -8.02 -9.46 28.71
CA HIS A 77 -7.91 -10.49 27.69
C HIS A 77 -8.64 -10.04 26.41
N LEU A 78 -8.15 -10.49 25.27
CA LEU A 78 -8.72 -10.18 23.96
C LEU A 78 -9.53 -11.38 23.45
N PHE A 79 -10.83 -11.18 23.23
CA PHE A 79 -11.66 -12.14 22.50
C PHE A 79 -11.55 -11.85 21.00
N VAL A 80 -11.34 -12.91 20.21
CA VAL A 80 -11.23 -12.85 18.75
C VAL A 80 -12.18 -13.86 18.13
N GLY A 81 -13.03 -13.40 17.22
CA GLY A 81 -13.83 -14.25 16.35
C GLY A 81 -13.41 -14.12 14.90
N THR A 82 -13.45 -15.24 14.18
CA THR A 82 -13.05 -15.33 12.78
C THR A 82 -14.22 -15.66 11.84
N ASP A 83 -14.05 -15.42 10.55
CA ASP A 83 -14.95 -15.77 9.43
C ASP A 83 -15.29 -17.28 9.31
N ARG A 84 -14.57 -18.11 10.06
CA ARG A 84 -14.81 -19.55 10.18
C ARG A 84 -15.44 -19.94 11.51
N TYR A 85 -15.98 -18.97 12.23
CA TYR A 85 -16.64 -19.14 13.53
C TYR A 85 -15.73 -19.86 14.54
N HIS A 86 -14.41 -19.66 14.43
CA HIS A 86 -13.49 -19.98 15.51
C HIS A 86 -13.40 -18.78 16.43
N TYR A 87 -13.66 -19.03 17.70
CA TYR A 87 -13.67 -18.04 18.77
C TYR A 87 -12.59 -18.40 19.76
N PHE A 88 -11.71 -17.47 20.08
CA PHE A 88 -10.65 -17.74 21.06
C PHE A 88 -10.32 -16.49 21.88
N THR A 89 -9.72 -16.74 23.04
CA THR A 89 -9.31 -15.69 23.98
C THR A 89 -7.80 -15.69 24.08
N LEU A 90 -7.21 -14.50 23.89
CA LEU A 90 -5.77 -14.26 23.94
C LEU A 90 -5.40 -13.44 25.19
N SER A 91 -4.26 -13.78 25.78
CA SER A 91 -3.58 -13.01 26.83
C SER A 91 -2.16 -12.64 26.34
N TRP A 92 -1.57 -11.61 26.95
CA TRP A 92 -0.20 -11.20 26.66
C TRP A 92 0.79 -11.84 27.65
N ASP A 93 1.78 -12.56 27.14
CA ASP A 93 2.91 -13.03 27.94
C ASP A 93 4.05 -12.00 27.88
N ALA A 94 4.20 -11.22 28.95
CA ALA A 94 5.23 -10.21 29.08
C ALA A 94 6.67 -10.77 29.14
N GLN A 95 6.86 -12.04 29.54
CA GLN A 95 8.20 -12.65 29.63
C GLN A 95 8.74 -13.00 28.24
N HIS A 96 7.90 -13.61 27.40
CA HIS A 96 8.26 -14.03 26.05
C HIS A 96 7.90 -12.99 24.98
N LYS A 97 7.16 -11.93 25.35
CA LYS A 97 6.61 -10.91 24.45
C LYS A 97 5.80 -11.54 23.31
N GLN A 98 4.97 -12.53 23.65
CA GLN A 98 4.17 -13.30 22.72
C GLN A 98 2.71 -13.38 23.18
N LEU A 99 1.83 -13.63 22.22
CA LEU A 99 0.42 -13.89 22.48
C LEU A 99 0.23 -15.33 22.94
N ARG A 100 -0.54 -15.51 24.01
CA ARG A 100 -0.90 -16.82 24.55
C ARG A 100 -2.39 -17.06 24.33
N THR A 101 -2.72 -18.25 23.82
CA THR A 101 -4.12 -18.70 23.71
C THR A 101 -4.56 -19.30 25.04
N GLU A 102 -5.58 -18.72 25.67
CA GLU A 102 -6.12 -19.22 26.93
C GLU A 102 -7.24 -20.24 26.70
N LYS A 103 -8.17 -19.91 25.80
CA LYS A 103 -9.27 -20.79 25.40
C LYS A 103 -9.52 -20.66 23.91
N SER A 104 -9.93 -21.76 23.29
CA SER A 104 -10.46 -21.78 21.93
C SER A 104 -11.73 -22.63 21.88
N HIS A 105 -12.70 -22.13 21.12
CA HIS A 105 -13.98 -22.76 20.87
C HIS A 105 -14.23 -22.67 19.37
N VAL A 106 -14.81 -23.74 18.81
CA VAL A 106 -15.28 -23.73 17.42
C VAL A 106 -16.79 -23.75 17.49
N ASP A 107 -17.43 -22.80 16.83
CA ASP A 107 -18.87 -22.84 16.69
C ASP A 107 -19.30 -24.09 15.94
N ILE A 108 -20.20 -24.85 16.56
CA ILE A 108 -20.84 -26.03 15.96
C ILE A 108 -22.24 -25.65 15.44
N ALA A 109 -22.59 -24.35 15.45
CA ALA A 109 -23.84 -23.86 14.88
C ALA A 109 -24.10 -24.44 13.47
N GLU A 110 -25.37 -24.67 13.20
CA GLU A 110 -25.87 -25.43 12.07
C GLU A 110 -25.35 -24.82 10.75
N LYS A 111 -24.50 -25.52 9.98
CA LYS A 111 -23.94 -25.08 8.68
C LYS A 111 -25.01 -24.61 7.66
N ALA A 112 -26.29 -24.83 7.94
CA ALA A 112 -27.43 -24.43 7.12
C ALA A 112 -28.04 -23.06 7.52
N ALA A 113 -27.61 -22.46 8.64
CA ALA A 113 -28.05 -21.13 9.06
C ALA A 113 -27.53 -20.07 8.09
N ARG A 114 -28.33 -19.01 7.88
CA ARG A 114 -27.94 -17.90 7.00
C ARG A 114 -27.11 -16.90 7.80
N ASP A 115 -26.02 -16.43 7.20
CA ASP A 115 -25.19 -15.38 7.77
C ASP A 115 -25.99 -14.07 7.93
N SER A 116 -25.66 -13.30 8.97
CA SER A 116 -26.27 -11.99 9.23
C SER A 116 -25.99 -11.01 8.09
N GLN A 117 -27.03 -10.37 7.54
CA GLN A 117 -26.86 -9.37 6.48
C GLN A 117 -26.24 -8.06 6.95
N SER A 118 -26.34 -7.77 8.26
CA SER A 118 -25.85 -6.53 8.87
C SER A 118 -24.48 -6.71 9.55
N GLY A 119 -23.79 -7.81 9.26
CA GLY A 119 -22.49 -8.17 9.83
C GLY A 119 -22.57 -8.91 11.16
N ASP A 120 -21.43 -9.46 11.56
CA ASP A 120 -21.26 -10.14 12.85
C ASP A 120 -21.17 -9.10 13.97
N ARG A 121 -21.83 -9.36 15.11
CA ARG A 121 -21.75 -8.50 16.29
C ARG A 121 -21.39 -9.28 17.54
N VAL A 122 -20.75 -8.58 18.46
CA VAL A 122 -20.44 -9.07 19.81
C VAL A 122 -20.82 -8.00 20.82
N HIS A 123 -21.49 -8.41 21.88
CA HIS A 123 -21.86 -7.53 22.99
C HIS A 123 -21.61 -8.22 24.32
N VAL A 124 -21.11 -7.45 25.29
CA VAL A 124 -20.99 -7.88 26.69
C VAL A 124 -22.07 -7.18 27.50
N ASP A 125 -22.78 -7.94 28.31
CA ASP A 125 -23.78 -7.40 29.23
C ASP A 125 -23.12 -6.43 30.23
N PRO A 126 -23.71 -5.27 30.55
CA PRO A 126 -23.18 -4.32 31.53
C PRO A 126 -22.90 -4.91 32.91
N THR A 127 -23.58 -6.01 33.26
CA THR A 127 -23.30 -6.73 34.51
C THR A 127 -22.16 -7.74 34.42
N ASN A 128 -21.48 -7.81 33.26
CA ASN A 128 -20.41 -8.72 32.89
C ASN A 128 -20.77 -10.21 33.04
N ARG A 129 -22.06 -10.57 32.98
CA ARG A 129 -22.51 -11.96 33.18
C ARG A 129 -22.53 -12.79 31.93
N PHE A 130 -22.78 -12.17 30.79
CA PHE A 130 -22.95 -12.86 29.52
C PHE A 130 -22.31 -12.04 28.41
N MET A 131 -21.84 -12.75 27.39
CA MET A 131 -21.45 -12.21 26.11
C MET A 131 -22.34 -12.84 25.05
N THR A 132 -22.74 -12.07 24.04
CA THR A 132 -23.57 -12.55 22.93
C THR A 132 -22.83 -12.42 21.62
N LEU A 133 -22.99 -13.41 20.73
CA LEU A 133 -22.50 -13.37 19.36
C LEU A 133 -23.70 -13.48 18.40
N GLU A 134 -23.73 -12.60 17.42
CA GLU A 134 -24.77 -12.54 16.38
C GLU A 134 -24.11 -12.71 15.01
N CYS A 135 -23.89 -13.96 14.62
CA CYS A 135 -23.30 -14.29 13.32
C CYS A 135 -24.35 -14.75 12.29
N HIS A 136 -25.52 -15.23 12.75
CA HIS A 136 -26.54 -15.84 11.90
C HIS A 136 -27.92 -15.18 12.10
N GLU A 137 -28.72 -15.12 11.04
CA GLU A 137 -30.11 -14.65 11.11
C GLU A 137 -30.95 -15.56 12.04
N GLY A 138 -31.69 -14.95 12.98
CA GLY A 138 -32.59 -15.66 13.88
C GLY A 138 -31.91 -16.45 15.01
N VAL A 139 -30.59 -16.34 15.20
CA VAL A 139 -29.85 -17.04 16.26
C VAL A 139 -28.89 -16.09 16.97
N VAL A 140 -29.00 -16.02 18.30
CA VAL A 140 -28.07 -15.33 19.19
C VAL A 140 -27.33 -16.38 20.01
N ILE A 141 -26.00 -16.42 19.92
CA ILE A 141 -25.19 -17.33 20.72
C ILE A 141 -24.85 -16.64 22.03
N VAL A 142 -25.26 -17.23 23.15
CA VAL A 142 -25.02 -16.69 24.49
C VAL A 142 -23.85 -17.46 25.12
N LEU A 143 -22.80 -16.73 25.51
CA LEU A 143 -21.65 -17.25 26.25
C LEU A 143 -21.70 -16.73 27.69
N PRO A 144 -21.93 -17.60 28.68
CA PRO A 144 -21.85 -17.20 30.07
C PRO A 144 -20.40 -16.87 30.46
N ILE A 145 -20.23 -15.84 31.27
CA ILE A 145 -18.96 -15.49 31.90
C ILE A 145 -18.96 -16.05 33.32
N ALA A 146 -17.88 -16.70 33.75
CA ALA A 146 -17.80 -17.31 35.07
C ALA A 146 -17.76 -16.25 36.21
N HIS A 147 -18.59 -16.41 37.24
CA HIS A 147 -18.69 -15.47 38.37
C HIS A 147 -18.33 -16.10 39.71
N ALA A 148 -17.90 -15.26 40.66
CA ALA A 148 -17.73 -15.65 42.05
C ALA A 148 -19.09 -16.04 42.67
N GLY A 149 -19.17 -17.26 43.24
CA GLY A 149 -20.38 -17.77 43.90
C GLY A 149 -20.17 -18.12 45.37
N LYS A 150 -21.27 -18.21 46.15
CA LYS A 150 -21.29 -18.81 47.51
C LYS A 150 -21.89 -20.23 47.46
N GLY A 151 -21.13 -21.25 47.89
CA GLY A 151 -21.61 -22.64 48.04
C GLY A 151 -20.70 -23.68 47.35
N LYS A 152 -21.17 -24.94 47.23
CA LYS A 152 -20.46 -26.06 46.56
C LYS A 152 -20.26 -25.88 45.03
N ARG A 153 -20.65 -24.73 44.48
CA ARG A 153 -20.73 -24.37 43.06
C ARG A 153 -19.96 -23.06 42.82
N LYS A 154 -18.70 -23.03 43.22
CA LYS A 154 -17.81 -21.88 43.01
C LYS A 154 -17.02 -22.17 41.73
N ALA A 155 -17.04 -21.25 40.76
CA ALA A 155 -15.97 -21.23 39.76
C ALA A 155 -14.64 -21.15 40.52
N ALA A 156 -13.63 -21.91 40.11
CA ALA A 156 -12.35 -21.83 40.81
C ALA A 156 -11.85 -20.38 40.77
N ASP A 157 -11.13 -19.91 41.79
CA ASP A 157 -10.77 -18.47 41.88
C ASP A 157 -9.96 -17.99 40.65
N ASN A 158 -9.28 -18.90 39.96
CA ASN A 158 -8.57 -18.69 38.71
C ASN A 158 -9.45 -18.69 37.44
N GLU A 159 -10.70 -19.17 37.51
CA GLU A 159 -11.62 -19.26 36.36
C GLU A 159 -12.62 -18.09 36.30
N ILE A 160 -12.66 -17.22 37.32
CA ILE A 160 -13.60 -16.11 37.40
C ILE A 160 -13.30 -15.08 36.30
N GLY A 161 -14.32 -14.76 35.50
CA GLY A 161 -14.24 -13.86 34.35
C GLY A 161 -13.81 -14.54 33.04
N GLU A 162 -13.64 -15.86 33.04
CA GLU A 162 -13.46 -16.63 31.81
C GLU A 162 -14.80 -16.99 31.13
N LEU A 163 -14.76 -17.16 29.82
CA LEU A 163 -15.90 -17.64 29.03
C LEU A 163 -16.18 -19.13 29.29
N GLN A 164 -17.47 -19.47 29.30
CA GLN A 164 -18.02 -20.82 29.32
C GLN A 164 -18.51 -21.23 27.92
N ASP A 165 -19.03 -22.46 27.81
CA ASP A 165 -19.50 -23.03 26.54
C ASP A 165 -20.62 -22.19 25.89
N PRO A 166 -20.58 -22.01 24.55
CA PRO A 166 -21.58 -21.25 23.82
C PRO A 166 -22.94 -21.96 23.78
N ILE A 167 -24.01 -21.20 23.98
CA ILE A 167 -25.41 -21.67 23.99
C ILE A 167 -26.17 -20.98 22.85
N PRO A 168 -26.53 -21.70 21.77
CA PRO A 168 -27.30 -21.11 20.67
C PRO A 168 -28.76 -20.90 21.09
N VAL A 169 -29.24 -19.65 21.02
CA VAL A 169 -30.61 -19.26 21.36
C VAL A 169 -31.33 -18.77 20.10
N ARG A 170 -32.49 -19.35 19.79
CA ARG A 170 -33.29 -18.92 18.63
C ARG A 170 -34.15 -17.71 19.00
N ILE A 171 -34.16 -16.72 18.12
CA ILE A 171 -35.03 -15.55 18.20
C ILE A 171 -35.96 -15.50 16.98
N PRO A 172 -37.20 -15.01 17.12
CA PRO A 172 -38.14 -14.90 15.99
C PRO A 172 -37.79 -13.74 15.04
N ASP A 173 -36.92 -12.84 15.48
CA ASP A 173 -36.51 -11.64 14.74
C ASP A 173 -35.41 -11.99 13.73
N MET A 174 -35.72 -11.87 12.44
CA MET A 174 -34.82 -12.34 11.36
C MET A 174 -33.91 -11.24 10.83
N ARG A 175 -34.46 -10.04 10.56
CA ARG A 175 -33.74 -8.91 9.95
C ARG A 175 -33.36 -7.88 11.01
N VAL A 176 -32.29 -8.14 11.74
CA VAL A 176 -31.82 -7.28 12.82
C VAL A 176 -30.70 -6.35 12.32
N ARG A 177 -30.92 -5.03 12.39
CA ARG A 177 -29.96 -3.99 11.96
C ARG A 177 -28.95 -3.60 13.05
N SER A 178 -29.41 -3.52 14.29
CA SER A 178 -28.57 -3.13 15.44
C SER A 178 -29.09 -3.77 16.72
N THR A 179 -28.19 -4.00 17.66
CA THR A 179 -28.45 -4.62 18.95
C THR A 179 -27.62 -3.96 20.04
N ALA A 180 -28.12 -4.02 21.27
CA ALA A 180 -27.40 -3.54 22.44
C ALA A 180 -27.96 -4.13 23.72
N PHE A 181 -27.10 -4.36 24.71
CA PHE A 181 -27.57 -4.58 26.08
C PHE A 181 -27.95 -3.24 26.73
N ILE A 182 -29.07 -3.23 27.45
CA ILE A 182 -29.58 -2.02 28.11
C ILE A 182 -29.03 -1.93 29.54
N HIS A 183 -28.60 -0.73 29.94
CA HIS A 183 -28.31 -0.44 31.34
C HIS A 183 -29.62 -0.22 32.11
N LYS A 184 -29.78 -0.91 33.24
CA LYS A 184 -30.95 -0.73 34.12
C LYS A 184 -30.61 -0.26 35.52
N ARG A 185 -31.49 0.58 36.07
CA ARG A 185 -31.51 0.93 37.49
C ARG A 185 -31.85 -0.31 38.31
N GLN A 186 -30.97 -0.68 39.25
CA GLN A 186 -31.24 -1.80 40.14
C GLN A 186 -32.35 -1.44 41.14
N ALA A 187 -33.57 -1.93 40.90
CA ALA A 187 -34.73 -1.65 41.75
C ALA A 187 -34.88 -2.60 42.98
N GLY A 188 -33.88 -3.44 43.30
CA GLY A 188 -33.99 -4.39 44.43
C GLY A 188 -32.71 -5.18 44.75
N PRO A 189 -32.76 -6.10 45.75
CA PRO A 189 -31.59 -6.85 46.24
C PRO A 189 -31.17 -8.01 45.33
N ARG A 190 -32.00 -8.40 44.35
CA ARG A 190 -31.69 -9.42 43.36
C ARG A 190 -31.36 -8.72 42.04
N GLN A 191 -30.21 -9.06 41.46
CA GLN A 191 -29.81 -8.55 40.15
C GLN A 191 -30.82 -9.00 39.09
N ALA A 192 -31.37 -8.04 38.34
CA ALA A 192 -32.32 -8.31 37.26
C ALA A 192 -31.66 -9.13 36.15
N ASN A 193 -32.46 -9.82 35.35
CA ASN A 193 -31.96 -10.44 34.14
C ASN A 193 -31.50 -9.35 33.15
N PRO A 194 -30.41 -9.57 32.38
CA PRO A 194 -30.00 -8.64 31.35
C PRO A 194 -31.10 -8.48 30.29
N GLU A 195 -31.24 -7.26 29.77
CA GLU A 195 -32.19 -6.98 28.69
C GLU A 195 -31.44 -6.57 27.42
N PHE A 196 -31.87 -7.15 26.31
CA PHE A 196 -31.21 -7.08 25.01
C PHE A 196 -32.16 -6.44 23.99
N ALA A 197 -31.82 -5.24 23.54
CA ALA A 197 -32.58 -4.51 22.53
C ALA A 197 -32.19 -4.95 21.12
N LEU A 198 -33.19 -5.12 20.26
CA LEU A 198 -33.03 -5.47 18.84
C LEU A 198 -33.79 -4.46 17.98
N LEU A 199 -33.08 -3.71 17.14
CA LEU A 199 -33.64 -2.92 16.05
C LEU A 199 -33.83 -3.85 14.84
N GLN A 200 -35.08 -4.10 14.46
CA GLN A 200 -35.41 -5.00 13.36
C GLN A 200 -36.35 -4.39 12.34
N GLU A 201 -36.25 -4.92 11.13
CA GLU A 201 -37.18 -4.69 10.03
C GLU A 201 -38.26 -5.78 10.04
N ASP A 202 -39.52 -5.37 10.14
CA ASP A 202 -40.64 -6.31 10.07
C ASP A 202 -40.92 -6.79 8.63
N SER A 203 -41.83 -7.75 8.46
CA SER A 203 -42.20 -8.27 7.14
C SER A 203 -42.85 -7.23 6.21
N THR A 204 -43.28 -6.08 6.75
CA THR A 204 -43.87 -4.97 6.00
C THR A 204 -42.84 -3.88 5.65
N GLY A 205 -41.58 -4.05 6.06
CA GLY A 205 -40.50 -3.09 5.85
C GLY A 205 -40.45 -1.95 6.88
N LYS A 206 -41.25 -2.00 7.95
CA LYS A 206 -41.22 -1.00 9.02
C LYS A 206 -40.16 -1.34 10.07
N MET A 207 -39.50 -0.32 10.59
CA MET A 207 -38.56 -0.46 11.70
C MET A 207 -39.31 -0.55 13.02
N ARG A 208 -38.88 -1.48 13.87
CA ARG A 208 -39.35 -1.63 15.26
C ARG A 208 -38.18 -1.99 16.16
N VAL A 209 -38.26 -1.58 17.42
CA VAL A 209 -37.31 -2.01 18.45
C VAL A 209 -38.01 -2.95 19.42
N VAL A 210 -37.39 -4.08 19.70
CA VAL A 210 -37.90 -5.09 20.64
C VAL A 210 -36.86 -5.33 21.71
N VAL A 211 -37.26 -5.23 22.97
CA VAL A 211 -36.39 -5.49 24.12
C VAL A 211 -36.70 -6.87 24.66
N ARG A 212 -35.73 -7.78 24.66
CA ARG A 212 -35.85 -9.16 25.14
C ARG A 212 -35.10 -9.38 26.44
N GLU A 213 -35.70 -10.12 27.36
CA GLU A 213 -35.08 -10.50 28.63
C GLU A 213 -34.29 -11.80 28.46
N LEU A 214 -33.00 -11.80 28.84
CA LEU A 214 -32.14 -12.98 28.79
C LEU A 214 -32.33 -13.83 30.05
N GLU A 215 -33.05 -14.93 29.91
CA GLU A 215 -33.27 -15.88 31.00
C GLU A 215 -32.24 -17.01 30.93
N PHE A 216 -31.37 -17.08 31.94
CA PHE A 216 -30.35 -18.14 32.03
C PHE A 216 -30.71 -19.15 33.13
N SER A 217 -30.80 -20.42 32.75
CA SER A 217 -31.05 -21.54 33.65
C SER A 217 -29.79 -22.40 33.81
N PRO A 218 -29.07 -22.29 34.94
CA PRO A 218 -27.85 -23.07 35.14
C PRO A 218 -28.17 -24.55 35.38
N SER A 219 -27.48 -25.45 34.68
CA SER A 219 -27.58 -26.89 34.91
C SER A 219 -27.00 -27.29 36.27
N LEU A 220 -27.66 -28.24 36.94
CA LEU A 220 -27.22 -28.81 38.22
C LEU A 220 -26.16 -29.91 38.02
N ARG A 221 -26.05 -30.46 36.81
CA ARG A 221 -25.10 -31.50 36.40
C ARG A 221 -24.57 -31.17 35.00
N PRO A 222 -23.62 -30.22 34.86
CA PRO A 222 -23.13 -29.75 33.56
C PRO A 222 -22.57 -30.86 32.66
N GLN A 223 -22.07 -31.95 33.25
CA GLN A 223 -21.56 -33.12 32.51
C GLN A 223 -22.66 -34.01 31.92
N GLU A 224 -23.91 -33.90 32.39
CA GLU A 224 -25.05 -34.70 31.92
C GLU A 224 -26.10 -33.84 31.18
N GLU A 225 -26.30 -32.59 31.60
CA GLU A 225 -27.25 -31.64 31.03
C GLU A 225 -26.55 -30.29 30.84
N PRO A 226 -26.55 -29.70 29.63
CA PRO A 226 -25.94 -28.39 29.39
C PRO A 226 -26.75 -27.25 30.02
N HIS A 227 -26.12 -26.09 30.19
CA HIS A 227 -26.81 -24.85 30.56
C HIS A 227 -27.81 -24.44 29.46
N THR A 228 -28.90 -23.78 29.84
CA THR A 228 -29.87 -23.27 28.87
C THR A 228 -30.07 -21.76 29.02
N ALA A 229 -30.30 -21.09 27.89
CA ALA A 229 -30.59 -19.66 27.81
C ALA A 229 -31.79 -19.44 26.88
N GLU A 230 -32.66 -18.50 27.22
CA GLU A 230 -33.88 -18.18 26.47
C GLU A 230 -34.04 -16.66 26.31
N LEU A 231 -34.56 -16.23 25.15
CA LEU A 231 -34.86 -14.83 24.79
C LEU A 231 -36.33 -14.71 24.32
N GLU A 232 -37.25 -15.46 24.93
CA GLU A 232 -38.65 -15.47 24.49
C GLU A 232 -39.44 -14.24 24.95
N LYS A 233 -39.18 -13.78 26.18
CA LYS A 233 -39.87 -12.63 26.78
C LYS A 233 -39.40 -11.34 26.14
N GLY A 234 -40.26 -10.72 25.34
CA GLY A 234 -39.99 -9.45 24.67
C GLY A 234 -41.04 -8.38 24.97
N ARG A 235 -40.63 -7.12 24.94
CA ARG A 235 -41.50 -5.93 24.95
C ARG A 235 -41.19 -5.08 23.72
N ASP A 236 -42.22 -4.70 22.98
CA ASP A 236 -42.08 -3.77 21.87
C ASP A 236 -41.95 -2.33 22.38
N VAL A 237 -41.05 -1.56 21.78
CA VAL A 237 -40.95 -0.12 22.01
C VAL A 237 -42.17 0.58 21.42
N THR A 238 -42.80 1.45 22.20
CA THR A 238 -43.98 2.21 21.77
C THR A 238 -43.59 3.57 21.19
N GLY A 239 -43.95 3.82 19.94
CA GLY A 239 -43.65 5.04 19.20
C GLY A 239 -43.34 4.76 17.72
N GLU A 240 -43.17 5.80 16.92
CA GLU A 240 -42.72 5.65 15.53
C GLU A 240 -41.19 5.67 15.47
N VAL A 241 -40.61 4.59 14.96
CA VAL A 241 -39.18 4.51 14.66
C VAL A 241 -39.00 4.82 13.18
N GLU A 242 -38.05 5.70 12.89
CA GLU A 242 -37.69 6.08 11.53
C GLU A 242 -37.23 4.88 10.68
N MET A 243 -37.55 4.87 9.38
CA MET A 243 -37.10 3.81 8.46
C MET A 243 -35.58 3.76 8.28
N GLY A 244 -34.91 4.91 8.37
CA GLY A 244 -33.45 5.06 8.33
C GLY A 244 -32.73 4.75 9.65
N ALA A 245 -33.43 4.25 10.67
CA ALA A 245 -32.79 3.86 11.93
C ALA A 245 -31.68 2.84 11.70
N SER A 246 -30.49 3.12 12.23
CA SER A 246 -29.27 2.34 12.00
C SER A 246 -28.61 1.86 13.29
N HIS A 247 -28.58 2.67 14.36
CA HIS A 247 -27.88 2.32 15.61
C HIS A 247 -28.78 2.43 16.85
N ILE A 248 -28.56 1.54 17.81
CA ILE A 248 -29.03 1.68 19.20
C ILE A 248 -27.82 2.04 20.08
N ILE A 249 -27.93 3.14 20.82
CA ILE A 249 -26.92 3.57 21.80
C ILE A 249 -27.55 3.43 23.20
N PRO A 250 -27.14 2.43 24.01
CA PRO A 250 -27.62 2.31 25.38
C PRO A 250 -26.97 3.40 26.26
N LEU A 251 -27.77 4.08 27.08
CA LEU A 251 -27.27 5.12 27.98
C LEU A 251 -26.91 4.52 29.34
N SER A 252 -25.75 4.89 29.87
CA SER A 252 -25.29 4.50 31.21
C SER A 252 -26.01 5.33 32.30
N GLY A 253 -25.83 4.92 33.56
CA GLY A 253 -26.29 5.73 34.70
C GLY A 253 -25.50 7.04 34.76
N PRO A 254 -26.14 8.20 35.01
CA PRO A 254 -27.41 8.36 35.70
C PRO A 254 -28.68 8.42 34.83
N MET A 255 -28.56 8.51 33.50
CA MET A 255 -29.70 8.75 32.59
C MET A 255 -30.52 7.49 32.31
N TYR A 256 -29.85 6.38 31.98
CA TYR A 256 -30.48 5.11 31.56
C TYR A 256 -31.38 5.26 30.31
N GLY A 257 -31.93 4.15 29.82
CA GLY A 257 -32.65 4.12 28.54
C GLY A 257 -31.74 3.94 27.33
N MET A 258 -32.21 4.33 26.15
CA MET A 258 -31.44 4.19 24.90
C MET A 258 -31.79 5.27 23.88
N LEU A 259 -30.83 5.60 23.02
CA LEU A 259 -31.03 6.43 21.84
C LEU A 259 -31.11 5.56 20.59
N ILE A 260 -32.05 5.90 19.71
CA ILE A 260 -32.18 5.35 18.36
C ILE A 260 -31.68 6.44 17.40
N VAL A 261 -30.61 6.13 16.69
CA VAL A 261 -30.01 7.04 15.70
C VAL A 261 -30.49 6.65 14.31
N GLY A 262 -31.18 7.57 13.63
CA GLY A 262 -31.63 7.44 12.24
C GLY A 262 -30.96 8.43 11.30
N GLU A 263 -31.38 8.42 10.04
CA GLU A 263 -30.82 9.27 8.98
C GLU A 263 -31.35 10.69 9.01
N THR A 264 -32.56 10.89 9.55
CA THR A 264 -33.24 12.19 9.61
C THR A 264 -33.56 12.62 11.03
N SER A 265 -33.51 11.72 12.02
CA SER A 265 -33.83 12.03 13.41
C SER A 265 -33.08 11.16 14.43
N ILE A 266 -32.93 11.67 15.65
CA ILE A 266 -32.47 10.91 16.81
C ILE A 266 -33.58 10.89 17.86
N SER A 267 -33.89 9.70 18.37
CA SER A 267 -35.01 9.47 19.29
C SER A 267 -34.54 8.84 20.60
N TYR A 268 -35.10 9.28 21.73
CA TYR A 268 -34.86 8.71 23.05
C TYR A 268 -36.01 7.82 23.52
N VAL A 269 -35.65 6.62 23.98
CA VAL A 269 -36.54 5.63 24.58
C VAL A 269 -36.26 5.53 26.07
N GLU A 270 -37.30 5.74 26.89
CA GLU A 270 -37.17 5.63 28.34
C GLU A 270 -37.15 4.18 28.84
N GLU A 271 -36.62 3.97 30.05
CA GLU A 271 -36.27 2.65 30.60
C GLU A 271 -37.47 1.78 31.02
N TRP A 272 -38.59 2.38 31.45
CA TRP A 272 -39.62 1.66 32.22
C TRP A 272 -40.74 1.09 31.35
N ASP A 273 -41.37 1.95 30.54
CA ASP A 273 -42.46 1.60 29.63
C ASP A 273 -41.98 1.38 28.19
N TYR A 274 -40.68 1.57 27.93
CA TYR A 274 -40.07 1.51 26.60
C TYR A 274 -40.81 2.38 25.60
N ARG A 275 -41.06 3.63 25.98
CA ARG A 275 -41.74 4.61 25.14
C ARG A 275 -40.76 5.62 24.54
N ILE A 276 -40.94 5.94 23.27
CA ILE A 276 -40.27 7.09 22.65
C ILE A 276 -40.85 8.37 23.25
N THR A 277 -40.03 9.12 23.97
CA THR A 277 -40.45 10.34 24.69
C THR A 277 -39.92 11.62 24.08
N ASN A 278 -38.79 11.56 23.35
CA ASN A 278 -38.21 12.67 22.62
C ASN A 278 -37.74 12.17 21.24
N ALA A 279 -38.01 12.94 20.20
CA ALA A 279 -37.54 12.67 18.84
C ALA A 279 -37.21 14.02 18.20
N GLN A 280 -35.93 14.24 17.88
CA GLN A 280 -35.45 15.48 17.29
C GLN A 280 -34.99 15.24 15.85
N PRO A 281 -35.43 16.07 14.88
CA PRO A 281 -34.91 16.01 13.52
C PRO A 281 -33.47 16.53 13.47
N LEU A 282 -32.70 15.99 12.53
CA LEU A 282 -31.38 16.49 12.17
C LEU A 282 -31.50 17.72 11.26
N ASP A 283 -30.54 18.63 11.36
CA ASP A 283 -30.48 19.81 10.46
C ASP A 283 -30.20 19.41 9.00
N GLU A 284 -29.33 18.41 8.81
CA GLU A 284 -29.00 17.81 7.52
C GLU A 284 -29.11 16.28 7.67
N ALA A 285 -29.87 15.63 6.78
CA ALA A 285 -30.00 14.18 6.79
C ALA A 285 -28.66 13.52 6.44
N THR A 286 -28.24 12.50 7.19
CA THR A 286 -26.97 11.82 6.93
C THR A 286 -27.00 10.36 7.40
N ALA A 287 -26.19 9.51 6.79
CA ALA A 287 -26.11 8.09 7.13
C ALA A 287 -24.98 7.84 8.13
N PHE A 288 -25.31 7.62 9.40
CA PHE A 288 -24.34 7.28 10.44
C PHE A 288 -23.84 5.84 10.32
N VAL A 289 -22.52 5.65 10.33
CA VAL A 289 -21.86 4.36 10.09
C VAL A 289 -21.12 3.82 11.32
N ALA A 290 -20.61 4.69 12.19
CA ALA A 290 -19.86 4.30 13.37
C ALA A 290 -20.11 5.29 14.53
N TRP A 291 -19.97 4.80 15.76
CA TRP A 291 -20.04 5.62 16.95
C TRP A 291 -19.11 5.11 18.05
N CYS A 292 -18.74 5.99 18.98
CA CYS A 292 -18.10 5.61 20.23
C CYS A 292 -18.52 6.54 21.38
N ALA A 293 -18.51 6.01 22.61
CA ALA A 293 -18.73 6.81 23.81
C ALA A 293 -17.41 7.46 24.26
N VAL A 294 -17.44 8.76 24.54
CA VAL A 294 -16.33 9.50 25.15
C VAL A 294 -16.47 9.46 26.67
N ASP A 295 -17.69 9.69 27.16
CA ASP A 295 -18.10 9.53 28.54
C ASP A 295 -19.62 9.25 28.63
N ASP A 296 -20.21 9.38 29.81
CA ASP A 296 -21.64 9.12 30.06
C ASP A 296 -22.60 10.12 29.39
N GLN A 297 -22.12 11.27 28.89
CA GLN A 297 -22.94 12.31 28.25
C GLN A 297 -22.54 12.59 26.80
N ARG A 298 -21.31 12.31 26.41
CA ARG A 298 -20.71 12.68 25.13
C ARG A 298 -20.44 11.44 24.29
N TYR A 299 -20.98 11.45 23.08
CA TYR A 299 -20.81 10.41 22.08
C TYR A 299 -20.31 11.03 20.80
N VAL A 300 -19.44 10.33 20.09
CA VAL A 300 -18.98 10.75 18.76
C VAL A 300 -19.59 9.84 17.73
N LEU A 301 -20.21 10.44 16.71
CA LEU A 301 -20.81 9.76 15.56
C LEU A 301 -20.00 10.11 14.31
N ALA A 302 -19.83 9.15 13.41
CA ALA A 302 -19.28 9.37 12.09
C ALA A 302 -20.29 8.99 11.02
N ASP A 303 -20.34 9.77 9.93
CA ASP A 303 -21.18 9.47 8.79
C ASP A 303 -20.43 8.83 7.61
N ASP A 304 -21.19 8.36 6.63
CA ASP A 304 -20.68 7.73 5.39
C ASP A 304 -19.90 8.69 4.48
N TYR A 305 -19.95 10.00 4.75
CA TYR A 305 -19.34 11.07 3.96
C TYR A 305 -18.05 11.62 4.61
N GLY A 306 -17.68 11.12 5.80
CA GLY A 306 -16.47 11.49 6.53
C GLY A 306 -16.62 12.72 7.44
N LYS A 307 -17.85 13.15 7.75
CA LYS A 307 -18.09 14.15 8.80
C LYS A 307 -18.15 13.46 10.17
N LEU A 308 -17.63 14.15 11.17
CA LEU A 308 -17.65 13.72 12.57
C LEU A 308 -18.57 14.64 13.37
N TYR A 309 -19.40 14.06 14.22
CA TYR A 309 -20.39 14.76 15.03
C TYR A 309 -20.18 14.45 16.51
N LEU A 310 -20.42 15.44 17.36
CA LEU A 310 -20.50 15.28 18.81
C LEU A 310 -21.97 15.30 19.21
N LEU A 311 -22.46 14.16 19.70
CA LEU A 311 -23.76 14.03 20.33
C LEU A 311 -23.61 14.23 21.84
N PHE A 312 -24.19 15.31 22.35
CA PHE A 312 -24.22 15.65 23.76
C PHE A 312 -25.60 15.40 24.34
N VAL A 313 -25.69 14.53 25.34
CA VAL A 313 -26.92 14.20 26.05
C VAL A 313 -27.03 15.04 27.32
N GLN A 314 -28.05 15.89 27.38
CA GLN A 314 -28.29 16.82 28.46
C GLN A 314 -29.06 16.14 29.60
N GLN A 315 -28.63 16.42 30.83
CA GLN A 315 -29.27 15.94 32.05
C GLN A 315 -30.15 17.03 32.67
N ASN A 316 -31.27 16.63 33.27
CA ASN A 316 -32.08 17.51 34.12
C ASN A 316 -31.48 17.62 35.53
N ASP A 317 -32.08 18.46 36.39
CA ASP A 317 -31.65 18.65 37.79
C ASP A 317 -31.66 17.35 38.63
N GLN A 318 -32.37 16.31 38.17
CA GLN A 318 -32.47 14.99 38.82
C GLN A 318 -31.47 13.97 38.24
N GLY A 319 -30.65 14.36 37.26
CA GLY A 319 -29.70 13.48 36.57
C GLY A 319 -30.34 12.55 35.53
N GLU A 320 -31.62 12.74 35.21
CA GLU A 320 -32.31 12.00 34.16
C GLU A 320 -32.15 12.70 32.81
N TYR A 321 -32.46 11.98 31.73
CA TYR A 321 -32.47 12.54 30.39
C TYR A 321 -33.40 13.76 30.29
N ALA A 322 -32.86 14.87 29.80
CA ALA A 322 -33.63 16.08 29.48
C ALA A 322 -33.79 16.24 27.97
N ASP A 323 -32.66 16.30 27.27
CA ASP A 323 -32.60 16.52 25.85
C ASP A 323 -31.27 16.02 25.26
N HIS A 324 -31.09 16.12 23.95
CA HIS A 324 -29.81 15.90 23.30
C HIS A 324 -29.53 17.01 22.26
N GLN A 325 -28.26 17.22 21.96
CA GLN A 325 -27.81 18.15 20.93
C GLN A 325 -26.72 17.47 20.12
N ILE A 326 -26.73 17.69 18.81
CA ILE A 326 -25.70 17.20 17.90
C ILE A 326 -24.99 18.38 17.25
N ASP A 327 -23.66 18.41 17.33
CA ASP A 327 -22.84 19.45 16.73
C ASP A 327 -21.81 18.82 15.77
N VAL A 328 -21.54 19.47 14.63
CA VAL A 328 -20.51 19.04 13.70
C VAL A 328 -19.13 19.43 14.23
N LEU A 329 -18.23 18.45 14.39
CA LEU A 329 -16.87 18.68 14.86
C LEU A 329 -15.91 19.03 13.71
N GLY A 330 -16.09 18.39 12.57
CA GLY A 330 -15.20 18.55 11.41
C GLY A 330 -15.23 17.32 10.50
N GLU A 331 -14.16 17.16 9.73
CA GLU A 331 -14.04 16.12 8.72
C GLU A 331 -12.81 15.24 8.96
N THR A 332 -12.98 13.94 8.74
CA THR A 332 -11.94 12.91 8.82
C THR A 332 -12.02 12.00 7.58
N SER A 333 -11.18 10.97 7.52
CA SER A 333 -11.46 9.83 6.63
C SER A 333 -12.72 9.09 7.07
N ARG A 334 -13.38 8.39 6.13
CA ARG A 334 -14.60 7.62 6.40
C ARG A 334 -14.34 6.57 7.47
N ALA A 335 -14.96 6.73 8.64
CA ALA A 335 -14.77 5.82 9.76
C ALA A 335 -15.54 4.51 9.54
N ASN A 336 -14.85 3.37 9.66
CA ASN A 336 -15.48 2.07 9.85
C ASN A 336 -15.62 1.73 11.34
N THR A 337 -14.71 2.22 12.16
CA THR A 337 -14.71 2.05 13.62
C THR A 337 -14.10 3.27 14.29
N LEU A 338 -14.60 3.62 15.48
CA LEU A 338 -14.11 4.71 16.30
C LEU A 338 -13.71 4.17 17.66
N VAL A 339 -12.52 4.52 18.13
CA VAL A 339 -12.01 4.08 19.45
C VAL A 339 -11.46 5.29 20.21
N TYR A 340 -12.06 5.60 21.35
CA TYR A 340 -11.58 6.67 22.23
C TYR A 340 -10.36 6.22 23.05
N LEU A 341 -9.28 7.00 23.05
CA LEU A 341 -7.96 6.70 23.64
C LEU A 341 -7.57 7.65 24.78
N ASP A 342 -8.56 8.28 25.43
CA ASP A 342 -8.38 9.31 26.46
C ASP A 342 -7.69 10.61 26.00
N GLY A 343 -7.84 11.67 26.80
CA GLY A 343 -7.27 12.99 26.49
C GLY A 343 -7.88 13.67 25.26
N GLY A 344 -9.13 13.34 24.92
CA GLY A 344 -9.77 13.85 23.71
C GLY A 344 -9.27 13.20 22.42
N ARG A 345 -8.46 12.13 22.50
CA ARG A 345 -7.92 11.43 21.34
C ARG A 345 -8.86 10.32 20.88
N ILE A 346 -9.07 10.23 19.58
CA ILE A 346 -9.89 9.18 18.95
C ILE A 346 -9.09 8.58 17.81
N PHE A 347 -9.05 7.25 17.78
CA PHE A 347 -8.60 6.51 16.61
C PHE A 347 -9.77 6.29 15.66
N VAL A 348 -9.59 6.73 14.42
CA VAL A 348 -10.51 6.58 13.30
C VAL A 348 -9.97 5.47 12.41
N GLY A 349 -10.51 4.26 12.56
CA GLY A 349 -10.16 3.12 11.71
C GLY A 349 -10.98 3.16 10.42
N SER A 350 -10.30 3.21 9.27
CA SER A 350 -10.96 3.28 7.96
C SER A 350 -10.65 2.07 7.08
N HIS A 351 -11.67 1.59 6.36
CA HIS A 351 -11.52 0.60 5.29
C HIS A 351 -11.16 1.25 3.94
N GLN A 352 -11.72 2.43 3.66
CA GLN A 352 -11.72 3.07 2.34
C GLN A 352 -10.80 4.29 2.24
N GLY A 353 -10.18 4.69 3.34
CA GLY A 353 -9.20 5.78 3.39
C GLY A 353 -8.11 5.48 4.40
N ASP A 354 -7.18 6.43 4.57
CA ASP A 354 -6.13 6.31 5.59
C ASP A 354 -6.76 6.32 6.99
N SER A 355 -6.27 5.46 7.88
CA SER A 355 -6.72 5.53 9.28
C SER A 355 -6.03 6.69 9.98
N GLN A 356 -6.69 7.31 10.95
CA GLN A 356 -6.22 8.56 11.56
C GLN A 356 -6.29 8.50 13.08
N LEU A 357 -5.30 9.06 13.75
CA LEU A 357 -5.40 9.43 15.16
C LEU A 357 -5.71 10.92 15.21
N ILE A 358 -6.86 11.27 15.79
CA ILE A 358 -7.31 12.65 15.89
C ILE A 358 -7.39 13.09 17.35
N ARG A 359 -7.35 14.41 17.57
CA ARG A 359 -7.66 15.04 18.86
C ARG A 359 -8.77 16.06 18.68
N ILE A 360 -9.81 15.93 19.50
CA ILE A 360 -10.89 16.91 19.55
C ILE A 360 -10.42 18.12 20.36
N GLN A 361 -10.50 19.30 19.76
CA GLN A 361 -10.34 20.58 20.44
C GLN A 361 -11.63 21.41 20.35
N GLU A 362 -11.65 22.58 20.98
CA GLU A 362 -12.78 23.50 20.90
C GLU A 362 -13.01 23.93 19.44
N ARG A 363 -14.11 23.46 18.84
CA ARG A 363 -14.56 23.74 17.46
C ARG A 363 -13.59 23.31 16.35
N ARG A 364 -12.62 22.43 16.62
CA ARG A 364 -11.73 21.89 15.58
C ARG A 364 -11.26 20.47 15.92
N ILE A 365 -10.83 19.77 14.88
CA ILE A 365 -10.17 18.47 14.98
C ILE A 365 -8.73 18.64 14.49
N ASP A 366 -7.76 18.19 15.29
CA ASP A 366 -6.38 18.06 14.84
C ASP A 366 -6.10 16.60 14.45
N ILE A 367 -5.50 16.38 13.29
CA ILE A 367 -4.98 15.06 12.90
C ILE A 367 -3.56 14.95 13.47
N LEU A 368 -3.36 14.04 14.42
CA LEU A 368 -2.07 13.81 15.08
C LEU A 368 -1.18 12.85 14.30
N GLN A 369 -1.76 11.78 13.75
CA GLN A 369 -1.04 10.75 13.02
C GLN A 369 -1.93 10.12 11.96
N THR A 370 -1.36 9.82 10.79
CA THR A 370 -2.04 9.15 9.68
C THR A 370 -1.39 7.80 9.39
N PHE A 371 -2.20 6.76 9.23
CA PHE A 371 -1.77 5.40 8.94
C PHE A 371 -2.15 5.05 7.49
N PRO A 372 -1.18 4.85 6.59
CA PRO A 372 -1.44 4.58 5.18
C PRO A 372 -2.33 3.34 4.97
N ASN A 373 -3.34 3.49 4.12
CA ASN A 373 -4.23 2.43 3.69
C ASN A 373 -4.46 2.49 2.17
N ILE A 374 -4.14 1.40 1.48
CA ILE A 374 -4.35 1.27 0.03
C ILE A 374 -5.65 0.55 -0.34
N ALA A 375 -6.48 0.21 0.65
CA ALA A 375 -7.74 -0.48 0.46
C ALA A 375 -8.92 0.50 0.21
N PRO A 376 -9.97 0.06 -0.49
CA PRO A 376 -9.98 -1.08 -1.40
C PRO A 376 -9.22 -0.77 -2.69
N ILE A 377 -8.47 -1.75 -3.23
CA ILE A 377 -7.86 -1.61 -4.56
C ILE A 377 -8.89 -2.03 -5.61
N LEU A 378 -9.42 -1.07 -6.38
CA LEU A 378 -10.45 -1.34 -7.40
C LEU A 378 -9.85 -1.73 -8.75
N ASP A 379 -8.75 -1.11 -9.12
CA ASP A 379 -7.97 -1.43 -10.31
C ASP A 379 -6.49 -1.08 -10.07
N PHE A 380 -5.60 -1.69 -10.84
CA PHE A 380 -4.19 -1.33 -10.80
C PHE A 380 -3.51 -1.61 -12.13
N THR A 381 -2.38 -0.95 -12.32
CA THR A 381 -1.48 -1.16 -13.44
C THR A 381 -0.04 -1.20 -12.94
N VAL A 382 0.81 -1.92 -13.65
CA VAL A 382 2.25 -1.93 -13.42
C VAL A 382 2.87 -0.92 -14.38
N MET A 383 3.67 -0.02 -13.84
CA MET A 383 4.38 1.02 -14.57
C MET A 383 5.88 0.75 -14.47
N ASP A 384 6.54 0.57 -15.61
CA ASP A 384 8.00 0.47 -15.68
C ASP A 384 8.59 1.79 -16.20
N MET A 385 9.32 2.48 -15.34
CA MET A 385 10.04 3.73 -15.66
C MET A 385 11.51 3.48 -16.05
N GLY A 386 11.98 2.23 -15.93
CA GLY A 386 13.39 1.88 -16.09
C GLY A 386 13.80 1.48 -17.52
N ASN A 387 12.86 1.20 -18.41
CA ASN A 387 13.17 0.66 -19.74
C ASN A 387 12.57 1.51 -20.88
N ARG A 388 13.31 2.54 -21.32
CA ARG A 388 12.94 3.37 -22.49
C ARG A 388 13.75 3.08 -23.75
N SER A 389 14.77 2.22 -23.69
CA SER A 389 15.64 1.89 -24.84
C SER A 389 15.51 0.43 -25.24
N SER A 390 15.39 0.15 -26.55
CA SER A 390 15.25 -1.20 -27.13
C SER A 390 16.40 -2.16 -26.85
N ASP A 391 17.56 -1.66 -26.40
CA ASP A 391 18.84 -2.38 -26.49
C ASP A 391 19.33 -3.03 -25.19
N ALA A 392 18.60 -2.93 -24.08
CA ALA A 392 19.00 -3.58 -22.82
C ALA A 392 17.81 -4.16 -22.04
N PRO A 393 17.61 -5.49 -22.05
CA PRO A 393 16.59 -6.13 -21.22
C PRO A 393 17.03 -6.12 -19.76
N VAL A 394 16.53 -5.17 -18.97
CA VAL A 394 16.67 -5.17 -17.51
C VAL A 394 15.49 -5.95 -16.93
N ASN A 395 15.73 -6.78 -15.90
CA ASN A 395 14.66 -7.49 -15.18
C ASN A 395 13.68 -6.46 -14.59
N GLU A 396 12.40 -6.55 -14.97
CA GLU A 396 11.33 -5.60 -14.60
C GLU A 396 11.18 -5.38 -13.08
N PHE A 397 11.54 -6.35 -12.22
CA PHE A 397 11.24 -6.27 -10.79
C PHE A 397 12.44 -6.13 -9.85
N SER A 398 13.64 -6.52 -10.27
CA SER A 398 14.83 -6.41 -9.39
C SER A 398 15.42 -4.99 -9.38
N SER A 399 14.93 -4.11 -10.25
CA SER A 399 15.46 -2.76 -10.44
C SER A 399 14.91 -1.72 -9.46
N GLY A 400 13.94 -2.04 -8.60
CA GLY A 400 13.28 -1.08 -7.69
C GLY A 400 12.60 0.10 -8.38
N GLN A 401 12.45 0.06 -9.71
CA GLN A 401 11.88 1.14 -10.54
C GLN A 401 10.47 0.81 -11.06
N ALA A 402 10.07 -0.47 -11.10
CA ALA A 402 8.69 -0.82 -11.38
C ALA A 402 7.80 -0.37 -10.22
N ARG A 403 6.74 0.36 -10.56
CA ARG A 403 5.74 0.86 -9.62
C ARG A 403 4.43 0.17 -9.88
N ILE A 404 3.78 -0.30 -8.83
CA ILE A 404 2.40 -0.75 -8.89
C ILE A 404 1.54 0.46 -8.56
N VAL A 405 0.84 1.00 -9.55
CA VAL A 405 -0.06 2.14 -9.38
C VAL A 405 -1.48 1.61 -9.21
N THR A 406 -2.07 1.87 -8.05
CA THR A 406 -3.40 1.38 -7.67
C THR A 406 -4.40 2.52 -7.63
N GLY A 407 -5.62 2.25 -8.07
CA GLY A 407 -6.81 3.06 -7.81
C GLY A 407 -7.40 2.58 -6.50
N SER A 408 -7.15 3.34 -5.45
CA SER A 408 -7.40 2.95 -4.07
C SER A 408 -8.41 3.88 -3.41
N GLY A 409 -9.10 3.35 -2.41
CA GLY A 409 -10.07 4.10 -1.63
C GLY A 409 -11.38 4.32 -2.38
N ALA A 410 -12.28 5.07 -1.74
CA ALA A 410 -13.57 5.39 -2.31
C ALA A 410 -13.99 6.84 -2.00
N PHE A 411 -14.71 7.41 -2.95
CA PHE A 411 -15.31 8.74 -2.91
C PHE A 411 -14.28 9.80 -2.48
N LYS A 412 -14.54 10.53 -1.39
CA LYS A 412 -13.67 11.57 -0.84
C LYS A 412 -12.26 11.06 -0.50
N ASP A 413 -12.14 9.82 -0.04
CA ASP A 413 -10.86 9.17 0.29
C ASP A 413 -10.21 8.49 -0.93
N GLY A 414 -10.83 8.60 -2.11
CA GLY A 414 -10.32 8.05 -3.36
C GLY A 414 -8.98 8.68 -3.77
N SER A 415 -8.02 7.83 -4.09
CA SER A 415 -6.63 8.22 -4.34
C SER A 415 -5.93 7.28 -5.32
N LEU A 416 -4.87 7.78 -5.94
CA LEU A 416 -3.87 6.95 -6.60
C LEU A 416 -2.77 6.63 -5.59
N ARG A 417 -2.42 5.36 -5.45
CA ARG A 417 -1.31 4.94 -4.59
C ARG A 417 -0.24 4.31 -5.46
N SER A 418 1.01 4.72 -5.27
CA SER A 418 2.16 4.14 -5.95
C SER A 418 2.94 3.28 -4.96
N VAL A 419 2.91 1.97 -5.18
CA VAL A 419 3.65 0.99 -4.37
C VAL A 419 4.95 0.63 -5.10
N ARG A 420 6.08 0.87 -4.44
CA ARG A 420 7.42 0.60 -4.96
C ARG A 420 8.26 -0.13 -3.93
N SER A 421 9.16 -1.00 -4.38
CA SER A 421 10.18 -1.62 -3.51
C SER A 421 11.26 -0.58 -3.23
N GLY A 422 11.54 -0.33 -1.95
CA GLY A 422 12.50 0.66 -1.50
C GLY A 422 13.35 0.15 -0.35
N VAL A 423 14.33 0.95 0.02
CA VAL A 423 15.19 0.77 1.19
C VAL A 423 14.79 1.80 2.23
N GLY A 424 14.53 1.34 3.45
CA GLY A 424 14.23 2.21 4.58
C GLY A 424 15.46 2.96 5.06
N LEU A 425 15.24 4.13 5.64
CA LEU A 425 16.24 4.83 6.45
C LEU A 425 15.80 4.78 7.90
N GLU A 426 16.68 4.30 8.77
CA GLU A 426 16.48 4.35 10.21
C GLU A 426 16.99 5.69 10.73
N ASP A 427 16.08 6.54 11.21
CA ASP A 427 16.44 7.84 11.79
C ASP A 427 17.11 7.65 13.16
N LEU A 428 18.38 8.07 13.27
CA LEU A 428 19.15 8.07 14.51
C LEU A 428 18.92 9.33 15.35
N GLY A 429 18.49 10.41 14.71
CA GLY A 429 18.22 11.68 15.37
C GLY A 429 18.24 12.87 14.41
N THR A 430 17.66 13.98 14.86
CA THR A 430 17.68 15.26 14.14
C THR A 430 18.63 16.21 14.84
N ILE A 431 19.59 16.78 14.12
CA ILE A 431 20.56 17.75 14.66
C ILE A 431 19.84 19.08 14.97
N GLY A 432 18.91 19.48 14.09
CA GLY A 432 18.03 20.62 14.29
C GLY A 432 17.53 21.23 12.99
N GLU A 433 16.71 22.27 13.13
CA GLU A 433 16.23 23.10 12.03
C GLU A 433 17.34 24.05 11.55
N MET A 434 17.54 24.08 10.24
CA MET A 434 18.54 24.91 9.57
C MET A 434 18.00 26.26 9.13
N GLY A 435 16.66 26.41 9.02
CA GLY A 435 15.96 27.66 8.68
C GLY A 435 16.15 28.16 7.24
N ALA A 436 17.00 27.51 6.44
CA ALA A 436 17.29 27.86 5.04
C ALA A 436 17.67 26.61 4.23
N PRO A 437 17.48 26.62 2.89
CA PRO A 437 17.82 25.49 2.04
C PRO A 437 19.32 25.19 2.08
N VAL A 438 19.65 23.90 2.23
CA VAL A 438 21.01 23.39 2.29
C VAL A 438 21.45 23.01 0.87
N ASN A 439 22.54 23.60 0.40
CA ASN A 439 23.08 23.33 -0.93
C ASN A 439 23.96 22.08 -0.95
N ALA A 440 24.80 21.90 0.07
CA ALA A 440 25.75 20.80 0.14
C ALA A 440 26.14 20.47 1.59
N ILE A 441 26.47 19.21 1.84
CA ILE A 441 26.94 18.70 3.13
C ILE A 441 28.27 17.97 2.91
N PHE A 442 29.26 18.23 3.76
CA PHE A 442 30.56 17.58 3.70
C PHE A 442 30.99 17.06 5.07
N SER A 443 31.58 15.87 5.10
CA SER A 443 32.18 15.29 6.29
C SER A 443 33.69 15.51 6.31
N LEU A 444 34.21 15.88 7.47
CA LEU A 444 35.60 16.21 7.70
C LEU A 444 36.10 15.59 9.01
N ARG A 445 37.39 15.28 9.04
CA ARG A 445 38.16 15.02 10.26
C ARG A 445 38.80 16.32 10.72
N SER A 446 38.61 16.66 11.99
CA SER A 446 39.17 17.87 12.59
C SER A 446 40.68 17.81 12.81
N SER A 447 41.26 16.61 12.88
CA SER A 447 42.70 16.38 13.05
C SER A 447 43.14 15.13 12.30
N ALA A 448 44.41 15.10 11.87
CA ALA A 448 45.04 13.93 11.27
C ALA A 448 45.06 12.71 12.20
N SER A 449 45.05 12.96 13.51
CA SER A 449 45.09 11.93 14.55
C SER A 449 43.78 11.17 14.74
N ARG A 450 42.66 11.70 14.25
CA ARG A 450 41.35 11.07 14.38
C ARG A 450 41.13 10.01 13.28
N GLN A 451 40.69 8.84 13.73
CA GLN A 451 40.36 7.74 12.83
C GLN A 451 38.97 7.92 12.18
N TYR A 452 38.02 8.44 12.96
CA TYR A 452 36.62 8.65 12.55
C TYR A 452 36.35 10.11 12.17
N VAL A 453 35.29 10.33 11.38
CA VAL A 453 34.76 11.66 11.08
C VAL A 453 34.15 12.24 12.35
N ASP A 454 34.42 13.52 12.61
CA ASP A 454 33.95 14.23 13.80
C ASP A 454 33.37 15.62 13.50
N THR A 455 33.39 16.04 12.24
CA THR A 455 32.96 17.38 11.83
C THR A 455 32.09 17.28 10.58
N LEU A 456 30.94 17.95 10.59
CA LEU A 456 30.02 18.07 9.47
C LEU A 456 29.89 19.54 9.09
N LEU A 457 30.12 19.84 7.81
CA LEU A 457 30.09 21.17 7.26
C LEU A 457 28.87 21.31 6.36
N VAL A 458 28.01 22.27 6.67
CA VAL A 458 26.70 22.47 6.03
C VAL A 458 26.73 23.80 5.28
N SER A 459 26.63 23.73 3.95
CA SER A 459 26.74 24.88 3.06
C SER A 459 25.36 25.41 2.66
N PHE A 460 25.16 26.71 2.83
CA PHE A 460 23.96 27.45 2.41
C PHE A 460 24.28 28.34 1.20
N VAL A 461 23.28 29.04 0.68
CA VAL A 461 23.45 29.96 -0.48
C VAL A 461 24.45 31.09 -0.18
N GLY A 462 24.48 31.61 1.04
CA GLY A 462 25.29 32.78 1.40
C GLY A 462 26.38 32.55 2.44
N HIS A 463 26.37 31.42 3.14
CA HIS A 463 27.29 31.15 4.25
C HIS A 463 27.42 29.63 4.47
N THR A 464 28.31 29.23 5.37
CA THR A 464 28.57 27.85 5.75
C THR A 464 28.55 27.72 7.27
N ARG A 465 27.91 26.68 7.81
CA ARG A 465 27.90 26.36 9.25
C ARG A 465 28.68 25.06 9.50
N VAL A 466 29.22 24.89 10.69
CA VAL A 466 30.05 23.74 11.06
C VAL A 466 29.54 23.12 12.34
N PHE A 467 29.30 21.81 12.33
CA PHE A 467 28.86 21.03 13.47
C PHE A 467 29.92 20.00 13.84
N ARG A 468 30.31 19.95 15.12
CA ARG A 468 31.30 19.01 15.64
C ARG A 468 30.62 17.98 16.54
N PHE A 469 31.02 16.73 16.39
CA PHE A 469 30.54 15.59 17.17
C PHE A 469 31.56 15.26 18.26
N SER A 470 31.06 15.17 19.49
CA SER A 470 31.81 14.60 20.61
C SER A 470 31.79 13.06 20.56
N ALA A 471 32.67 12.42 21.34
CA ALA A 471 32.67 10.95 21.44
C ALA A 471 31.40 10.39 22.10
N ASP A 472 30.74 11.20 22.93
CA ASP A 472 29.50 10.85 23.63
C ASP A 472 28.24 11.08 22.76
N GLY A 473 28.39 11.57 21.52
CA GLY A 473 27.30 11.82 20.58
C GLY A 473 26.66 13.21 20.67
N GLU A 474 27.12 14.09 21.57
CA GLU A 474 26.68 15.49 21.59
C GLU A 474 27.18 16.25 20.36
N VAL A 475 26.31 17.10 19.80
CA VAL A 475 26.58 17.94 18.62
C VAL A 475 26.67 19.40 19.03
N GLU A 476 27.79 20.04 18.70
CA GLU A 476 28.03 21.46 18.97
C GLU A 476 28.26 22.22 17.65
N GLU A 477 27.62 23.38 17.49
CA GLU A 477 27.93 24.30 16.39
C GLU A 477 29.15 25.15 16.71
N VAL A 478 30.07 25.25 15.74
CA VAL A 478 31.33 25.97 15.91
C VAL A 478 31.43 27.14 14.93
N ASP A 479 31.68 28.34 15.45
CA ASP A 479 31.79 29.58 14.66
C ASP A 479 33.10 29.71 13.87
N VAL A 480 34.12 28.92 14.20
CA VAL A 480 35.46 28.97 13.56
C VAL A 480 36.00 27.56 13.40
N PHE A 481 36.40 27.21 12.18
CA PHE A 481 36.96 25.90 11.88
C PHE A 481 38.15 26.01 10.93
N GLY A 482 39.34 25.58 11.36
CA GLY A 482 40.47 25.29 10.48
C GLY A 482 40.94 26.40 9.54
N GLY A 483 40.64 27.68 9.79
CA GLY A 483 40.93 28.78 8.86
C GLY A 483 39.99 28.84 7.64
N PHE A 484 38.89 28.09 7.64
CA PHE A 484 37.87 28.11 6.59
C PHE A 484 37.12 29.44 6.55
N GLN A 485 36.72 29.86 5.36
CA GLN A 485 35.91 31.04 5.15
C GLN A 485 34.42 30.66 5.23
N LEU A 486 33.79 30.90 6.38
CA LEU A 486 32.39 30.54 6.64
C LEU A 486 31.37 31.58 6.14
N GLY A 487 31.82 32.81 5.86
CA GLY A 487 30.97 33.89 5.33
C GLY A 487 30.61 33.78 3.84
N GLU A 488 31.02 32.69 3.18
CA GLU A 488 30.67 32.37 1.79
C GLU A 488 30.12 30.93 1.69
N SER A 489 29.44 30.62 0.58
CA SER A 489 29.00 29.27 0.28
C SER A 489 30.20 28.38 -0.09
N THR A 490 30.28 27.22 0.56
CA THR A 490 31.27 26.18 0.26
C THR A 490 30.72 25.25 -0.82
N LEU A 491 31.45 25.11 -1.93
CA LEU A 491 31.10 24.22 -3.05
C LEU A 491 31.70 22.82 -2.90
N TYR A 492 32.85 22.71 -2.23
CA TYR A 492 33.47 21.42 -1.87
C TYR A 492 34.33 21.58 -0.63
N ALA A 493 34.31 20.57 0.25
CA ALA A 493 35.27 20.43 1.32
C ALA A 493 35.68 18.95 1.49
N GLY A 494 36.94 18.71 1.82
CA GLY A 494 37.45 17.34 2.05
C GLY A 494 38.83 17.32 2.71
N ASN A 495 39.17 16.17 3.31
CA ASN A 495 40.51 15.92 3.86
C ASN A 495 41.44 15.31 2.79
N LEU A 496 42.69 15.73 2.77
CA LEU A 496 43.75 15.17 1.92
C LEU A 496 44.38 13.94 2.59
N ALA A 497 44.74 12.93 1.79
CA ALA A 497 45.11 11.60 2.29
C ALA A 497 46.48 11.54 2.99
N GLN A 498 47.42 12.45 2.68
CA GLN A 498 48.83 12.27 3.05
C GLN A 498 49.32 13.09 4.25
N ASP A 499 48.70 14.22 4.60
CA ASP A 499 49.34 15.20 5.52
C ASP A 499 48.42 15.92 6.51
N GLY A 500 47.22 15.40 6.82
CA GLY A 500 46.34 16.09 7.78
C GLY A 500 45.81 17.45 7.30
N ARG A 501 45.95 17.76 6.02
CA ARG A 501 45.45 19.00 5.40
C ARG A 501 43.98 18.84 4.99
N ALA A 502 43.24 19.94 5.02
CA ALA A 502 41.88 20.02 4.52
C ALA A 502 41.79 21.09 3.42
N VAL A 503 40.94 20.86 2.43
CA VAL A 503 40.66 21.81 1.35
C VAL A 503 39.24 22.33 1.46
N GLN A 504 39.07 23.63 1.25
CA GLN A 504 37.78 24.29 1.09
C GLN A 504 37.75 25.01 -0.26
N VAL A 505 36.71 24.80 -1.04
CA VAL A 505 36.45 25.53 -2.28
C VAL A 505 35.20 26.37 -2.10
N THR A 506 35.34 27.69 -2.17
CA THR A 506 34.22 28.64 -2.17
C THR A 506 33.93 29.12 -3.59
N SER A 507 32.96 30.01 -3.76
CA SER A 507 32.70 30.67 -5.04
C SER A 507 33.86 31.55 -5.55
N SER A 508 34.76 31.98 -4.66
CA SER A 508 35.80 32.96 -4.95
C SER A 508 37.23 32.40 -4.87
N ALA A 509 37.46 31.35 -4.08
CA ALA A 509 38.80 30.82 -3.81
C ALA A 509 38.82 29.32 -3.49
N VAL A 510 40.00 28.73 -3.68
CA VAL A 510 40.40 27.41 -3.19
C VAL A 510 41.40 27.63 -2.06
N LEU A 511 41.05 27.18 -0.85
CA LEU A 511 41.82 27.33 0.36
C LEU A 511 42.35 25.97 0.80
N LEU A 512 43.65 25.89 1.03
CA LEU A 512 44.33 24.74 1.60
C LEU A 512 44.70 25.07 3.03
N THR A 513 44.23 24.26 3.97
CA THR A 513 44.33 24.50 5.40
C THR A 513 44.98 23.32 6.11
N ASP A 514 45.70 23.60 7.18
CA ASP A 514 46.17 22.57 8.10
C ASP A 514 45.09 22.29 9.14
N SER A 515 44.70 21.01 9.31
CA SER A 515 43.65 20.65 10.26
C SER A 515 44.12 20.83 11.71
N ASP A 516 45.42 20.68 11.98
CA ASP A 516 45.96 20.71 13.35
C ASP A 516 46.27 22.16 13.81
N ASP A 517 46.84 22.99 12.95
CA ASP A 517 47.26 24.37 13.29
C ASP A 517 46.23 25.46 12.94
N SER A 518 45.12 25.09 12.26
CA SER A 518 44.07 26.03 11.81
C SER A 518 44.59 27.19 10.95
N MET A 519 45.71 27.00 10.25
CA MET A 519 46.34 27.98 9.38
C MET A 519 46.05 27.67 7.91
N VAL A 520 45.86 28.72 7.11
CA VAL A 520 45.75 28.60 5.64
C VAL A 520 47.16 28.50 5.07
N ASN A 521 47.55 27.32 4.60
CA ASN A 521 48.88 27.03 4.06
C ASN A 521 49.02 27.55 2.62
N GLY A 522 47.95 27.49 1.84
CA GLY A 522 47.93 27.96 0.46
C GLY A 522 46.55 28.44 0.04
N SER A 523 46.48 29.44 -0.84
CA SER A 523 45.22 29.90 -1.42
C SER A 523 45.37 30.19 -2.89
N TRP A 524 44.42 29.74 -3.69
CA TRP A 524 44.24 30.16 -5.07
C TRP A 524 42.94 30.95 -5.20
N LYS A 525 42.99 32.13 -5.82
CA LYS A 525 41.80 32.98 -6.04
C LYS A 525 41.42 32.97 -7.51
N ALA A 526 40.13 32.93 -7.78
CA ALA A 526 39.62 33.07 -9.13
C ALA A 526 40.04 34.44 -9.73
N PRO A 527 40.34 34.50 -11.04
CA PRO A 527 40.64 35.76 -11.73
C PRO A 527 39.51 36.80 -11.57
N GLN A 528 39.86 38.10 -11.55
CA GLN A 528 38.89 39.18 -11.33
C GLN A 528 37.71 39.12 -12.32
N GLY A 529 36.49 39.09 -11.78
CA GLY A 529 35.25 39.03 -12.56
C GLY A 529 34.77 37.62 -12.93
N THR A 530 35.46 36.57 -12.46
CA THR A 530 35.04 35.18 -12.63
C THR A 530 34.77 34.52 -11.28
N ASN A 531 33.74 33.67 -11.22
CA ASN A 531 33.40 32.89 -10.03
C ASN A 531 33.48 31.40 -10.36
N ILE A 532 33.80 30.59 -9.35
CA ILE A 532 33.80 29.14 -9.44
C ILE A 532 32.33 28.67 -9.44
N THR A 533 31.91 27.93 -10.47
CA THR A 533 30.53 27.47 -10.64
C THR A 533 30.35 25.97 -10.41
N ALA A 534 31.41 25.18 -10.67
CA ALA A 534 31.41 23.75 -10.43
C ALA A 534 32.81 23.31 -9.98
N VAL A 535 32.86 22.30 -9.14
CA VAL A 535 34.09 21.74 -8.59
C VAL A 535 34.00 20.22 -8.56
N ALA A 536 35.11 19.56 -8.88
CA ALA A 536 35.30 18.14 -8.65
C ALA A 536 36.69 17.96 -8.05
N ALA A 537 36.82 17.13 -7.02
CA ALA A 537 38.09 16.93 -6.32
C ALA A 537 38.28 15.44 -6.04
N GLU A 538 39.50 14.95 -6.27
CA GLU A 538 39.89 13.58 -6.02
C GLU A 538 41.38 13.49 -5.72
N GLY A 539 41.73 12.86 -4.60
CA GLY A 539 43.11 12.83 -4.11
C GLY A 539 43.69 14.25 -3.97
N ASP A 540 44.83 14.50 -4.61
CA ASP A 540 45.54 15.77 -4.55
C ASP A 540 45.20 16.71 -5.73
N HIS A 541 44.17 16.38 -6.53
CA HIS A 541 43.76 17.17 -7.68
C HIS A 541 42.37 17.78 -7.49
N VAL A 542 42.24 19.07 -7.80
CA VAL A 542 40.96 19.80 -7.80
C VAL A 542 40.73 20.41 -9.17
N LEU A 543 39.64 20.01 -9.82
CA LEU A 543 39.16 20.59 -11.06
C LEU A 543 38.09 21.63 -10.74
N VAL A 544 38.29 22.87 -11.21
CA VAL A 544 37.32 23.96 -11.05
C VAL A 544 36.86 24.48 -12.41
N SER A 545 35.58 24.82 -12.49
CA SER A 545 34.97 25.50 -13.63
C SER A 545 34.72 26.97 -13.30
N LEU A 546 35.23 27.87 -14.14
CA LEU A 546 35.10 29.32 -14.01
C LEU A 546 33.99 29.82 -14.93
N GLY A 547 32.82 30.13 -14.35
CA GLY A 547 31.67 30.64 -15.10
C GLY A 547 31.20 29.75 -16.27
N GLY A 548 31.56 28.46 -16.27
CA GLY A 548 31.36 27.53 -17.39
C GLY A 548 32.24 27.77 -18.62
N ALA A 549 33.06 28.84 -18.65
CA ALA A 549 33.84 29.24 -19.81
C ALA A 549 35.30 28.75 -19.77
N ALA A 550 35.82 28.36 -18.61
CA ALA A 550 37.17 27.81 -18.49
C ALA A 550 37.23 26.68 -17.45
N LEU A 551 38.07 25.69 -17.71
CA LEU A 551 38.43 24.64 -16.74
C LEU A 551 39.87 24.83 -16.29
N VAL A 552 40.08 24.71 -14.98
CA VAL A 552 41.41 24.81 -14.35
C VAL A 552 41.63 23.60 -13.46
N VAL A 553 42.73 22.88 -13.68
CA VAL A 553 43.19 21.79 -12.81
C VAL A 553 44.21 22.36 -11.83
N LEU A 554 43.95 22.17 -10.56
CA LEU A 554 44.80 22.57 -9.45
C LEU A 554 45.42 21.34 -8.81
N ASP A 555 46.73 21.41 -8.58
CA ASP A 555 47.53 20.40 -7.88
C ASP A 555 47.81 20.87 -6.44
N LEU A 556 47.52 19.99 -5.48
CA LEU A 556 47.61 20.22 -4.03
C LEU A 556 48.80 19.50 -3.36
N ILE A 557 49.65 18.80 -4.12
CA ILE A 557 50.74 17.99 -3.56
C ILE A 557 51.71 18.82 -2.70
N GLY A 558 51.97 20.09 -3.03
CA GLY A 558 52.88 20.98 -2.28
C GLY A 558 52.20 21.91 -1.26
N ASP A 559 52.99 22.76 -0.60
CA ASP A 559 52.49 23.76 0.38
C ASP A 559 51.58 24.83 -0.23
N ASN A 560 51.62 25.00 -1.56
CA ASN A 560 50.84 25.98 -2.30
C ASN A 560 50.01 25.31 -3.40
N VAL A 561 48.81 25.85 -3.62
CA VAL A 561 47.92 25.45 -4.71
C VAL A 561 48.50 25.90 -6.05
N LYS A 562 48.84 24.95 -6.95
CA LYS A 562 49.43 25.25 -8.26
C LYS A 562 48.46 24.93 -9.39
N VAL A 563 48.43 25.78 -10.42
CA VAL A 563 47.70 25.49 -11.66
C VAL A 563 48.51 24.52 -12.50
N GLN A 564 47.98 23.31 -12.73
CA GLN A 564 48.59 22.29 -13.57
C GLN A 564 48.22 22.47 -15.04
N ALA A 565 46.93 22.69 -15.31
CA ALA A 565 46.40 22.88 -16.66
C ALA A 565 45.24 23.88 -16.62
N GLN A 566 45.11 24.67 -17.68
CA GLN A 566 43.97 25.55 -17.90
C GLN A 566 43.55 25.47 -19.36
N LYS A 567 42.25 25.40 -19.59
CA LYS A 567 41.65 25.45 -20.92
C LYS A 567 40.42 26.34 -20.94
N ASP A 568 40.44 27.30 -21.85
CA ASP A 568 39.31 28.18 -22.11
C ASP A 568 38.46 27.59 -23.25
N PHE A 569 37.15 27.69 -23.08
CA PHE A 569 36.14 27.20 -24.02
C PHE A 569 35.43 28.37 -24.70
N ASP A 570 34.98 28.14 -25.93
CA ASP A 570 34.16 29.10 -26.64
C ASP A 570 32.71 29.11 -26.12
N SER A 571 31.91 30.07 -26.58
CA SER A 571 30.49 30.17 -26.21
C SER A 571 29.66 28.95 -26.63
N ALA A 572 30.16 28.12 -27.56
CA ALA A 572 29.50 26.89 -28.00
C ALA A 572 29.81 25.69 -27.09
N SER A 573 30.91 25.71 -26.35
CA SER A 573 31.41 24.59 -25.55
C SER A 573 31.46 24.90 -24.05
N GLN A 574 30.46 25.64 -23.55
CA GLN A 574 30.39 25.93 -22.11
C GLN A 574 30.15 24.66 -21.30
N VAL A 575 30.87 24.54 -20.19
CA VAL A 575 30.81 23.40 -19.28
C VAL A 575 29.65 23.56 -18.31
N SER A 576 28.84 22.51 -18.16
CA SER A 576 27.68 22.47 -17.26
C SER A 576 27.98 21.76 -15.93
N CYS A 577 28.71 20.65 -15.98
CA CYS A 577 29.04 19.82 -14.82
C CYS A 577 30.38 19.09 -15.05
N ILE A 578 31.04 18.72 -13.96
CA ILE A 578 32.36 18.06 -13.98
C ILE A 578 32.44 16.95 -12.93
N ALA A 579 33.27 15.93 -13.18
CA ALA A 579 33.57 14.86 -12.22
C ALA A 579 35.02 14.38 -12.32
N LEU A 580 35.57 13.99 -11.17
CA LEU A 580 36.83 13.27 -11.00
C LEU A 580 36.55 11.99 -10.21
N ALA A 581 37.35 10.94 -10.40
CA ALA A 581 37.21 9.70 -9.64
C ALA A 581 38.53 8.93 -9.54
N LYS A 582 38.74 8.22 -8.42
CA LYS A 582 39.93 7.37 -8.18
C LYS A 582 40.17 6.33 -9.27
N SER A 583 39.09 5.85 -9.90
CA SER A 583 39.15 4.86 -10.98
C SER A 583 39.68 5.43 -12.31
N LEU A 584 39.74 6.76 -12.44
CA LEU A 584 40.22 7.49 -13.61
C LEU A 584 41.26 8.55 -13.20
N PRO A 585 42.46 8.15 -12.72
CA PRO A 585 43.41 9.08 -12.11
C PRO A 585 43.96 10.14 -13.07
N ASN A 586 44.03 9.85 -14.37
CA ASN A 586 44.59 10.75 -15.39
C ASN A 586 43.51 11.37 -16.30
N ALA A 587 42.21 11.24 -15.96
CA ALA A 587 41.14 11.73 -16.81
C ALA A 587 40.05 12.43 -16.00
N ALA A 588 39.46 13.47 -16.58
CA ALA A 588 38.30 14.18 -16.05
C ALA A 588 37.08 13.93 -16.93
N VAL A 589 35.88 13.99 -16.36
CA VAL A 589 34.64 13.94 -17.14
C VAL A 589 33.98 15.31 -17.09
N ALA A 590 33.62 15.84 -18.26
CA ALA A 590 32.96 17.14 -18.40
C ALA A 590 31.69 17.01 -19.24
N GLY A 591 30.61 17.63 -18.76
CA GLY A 591 29.35 17.80 -19.48
C GLY A 591 29.26 19.22 -20.05
N PHE A 592 28.60 19.37 -21.20
CA PHE A 592 28.48 20.64 -21.92
C PHE A 592 27.02 21.07 -22.08
N TRP A 593 26.79 22.38 -22.14
CA TRP A 593 25.46 22.98 -22.31
C TRP A 593 24.86 22.71 -23.70
N GLN A 594 25.66 22.82 -24.76
CA GLN A 594 25.19 22.60 -26.13
C GLN A 594 25.33 21.14 -26.55
N ASP A 595 24.39 20.69 -27.40
CA ASP A 595 24.34 19.34 -27.99
C ASP A 595 24.30 18.17 -26.99
N SER A 596 24.02 18.43 -25.70
CA SER A 596 23.96 17.41 -24.65
C SER A 596 25.20 16.49 -24.64
N LYS A 597 26.38 17.08 -24.82
CA LYS A 597 27.65 16.36 -24.94
C LYS A 597 28.25 16.04 -23.57
N VAL A 598 28.84 14.86 -23.47
CA VAL A 598 29.73 14.48 -22.37
C VAL A 598 31.05 14.00 -22.95
N SER A 599 32.15 14.53 -22.43
CA SER A 599 33.51 14.20 -22.86
C SER A 599 34.36 13.73 -21.69
N ILE A 600 35.19 12.74 -21.96
CA ILE A 600 36.34 12.42 -21.11
C ILE A 600 37.53 13.23 -21.62
N LEU A 601 38.12 14.03 -20.74
CA LEU A 601 39.25 14.90 -20.98
C LEU A 601 40.50 14.30 -20.33
N ASP A 602 41.66 14.47 -20.95
CA ASP A 602 42.95 14.20 -20.31
C ASP A 602 43.24 15.23 -19.21
N LEU A 603 43.65 14.80 -18.02
CA LEU A 603 43.82 15.72 -16.89
C LEU A 603 45.02 16.67 -17.07
N ALA A 604 46.05 16.25 -17.81
CA ALA A 604 47.26 17.05 -18.03
C ALA A 604 47.08 18.15 -19.09
N THR A 605 46.26 17.90 -20.11
CA THR A 605 46.09 18.81 -21.26
C THR A 605 44.68 19.39 -21.38
N LEU A 606 43.69 18.81 -20.70
CA LEU A 606 42.26 19.07 -20.88
C LEU A 606 41.77 18.88 -22.33
N GLU A 607 42.48 18.09 -23.13
CA GLU A 607 42.05 17.70 -24.47
C GLU A 607 41.06 16.52 -24.42
N PRO A 608 40.02 16.50 -25.27
CA PRO A 608 39.03 15.43 -25.27
C PRO A 608 39.64 14.13 -25.80
N ILE A 609 39.59 13.08 -24.96
CA ILE A 609 39.96 11.71 -25.32
C ILE A 609 38.82 11.04 -26.09
N ALA A 610 37.60 11.17 -25.57
CA ALA A 610 36.38 10.63 -26.16
C ALA A 610 35.21 11.56 -25.87
N THR A 611 34.28 11.69 -26.81
CA THR A 611 33.06 12.51 -26.65
C THR A 611 31.87 11.74 -27.18
N THR A 612 30.75 11.82 -26.48
CA THR A 612 29.47 11.29 -26.95
C THR A 612 28.36 12.31 -26.74
N ARG A 613 27.27 12.15 -27.48
CA ARG A 613 26.01 12.86 -27.24
C ARG A 613 25.10 11.94 -26.41
N VAL A 614 24.59 12.46 -25.29
CA VAL A 614 23.87 11.64 -24.30
C VAL A 614 22.38 11.52 -24.62
N ALA A 615 21.78 12.61 -25.10
CA ALA A 615 20.38 12.66 -25.53
C ALA A 615 20.24 12.31 -27.02
N GLU A 616 19.42 11.31 -27.32
CA GLU A 616 19.17 10.83 -28.70
C GLU A 616 18.15 11.69 -29.45
N ASP A 617 17.21 12.32 -28.74
CA ASP A 617 16.16 13.18 -29.31
C ASP A 617 16.65 14.63 -29.54
N GLU A 618 15.91 15.40 -30.35
CA GLU A 618 16.07 16.86 -30.48
C GLU A 618 15.75 17.64 -29.19
N SER A 619 15.43 16.94 -28.09
CA SER A 619 15.22 17.54 -26.78
C SER A 619 16.48 18.23 -26.25
N LEU A 620 16.31 19.47 -25.76
CA LEU A 620 17.34 20.32 -25.12
C LEU A 620 17.76 19.81 -23.71
N ALA A 621 17.87 18.50 -23.51
CA ALA A 621 18.18 17.90 -22.20
C ALA A 621 19.67 18.03 -21.86
N VAL A 622 20.03 19.03 -21.06
CA VAL A 622 21.43 19.35 -20.71
C VAL A 622 21.93 18.47 -19.54
N PRO A 623 23.16 17.92 -19.60
CA PRO A 623 23.81 17.29 -18.44
C PRO A 623 24.03 18.29 -17.30
N ARG A 624 23.57 17.95 -16.09
CA ARG A 624 23.67 18.81 -14.90
C ARG A 624 24.46 18.20 -13.76
N SER A 625 24.59 16.88 -13.71
CA SER A 625 25.30 16.15 -12.66
C SER A 625 26.07 14.97 -13.27
N LEU A 626 27.28 14.72 -12.77
CA LEU A 626 28.15 13.64 -13.21
C LEU A 626 28.74 12.95 -11.98
N ALA A 627 28.79 11.62 -12.00
CA ALA A 627 29.52 10.83 -11.02
C ALA A 627 30.10 9.58 -11.66
N VAL A 628 31.30 9.17 -11.22
CA VAL A 628 31.90 7.90 -11.63
C VAL A 628 32.07 7.04 -10.39
N ALA A 629 31.47 5.85 -10.38
CA ALA A 629 31.44 4.98 -9.21
C ALA A 629 31.75 3.52 -9.56
N ASN A 630 32.43 2.84 -8.64
CA ASN A 630 32.63 1.40 -8.68
C ASN A 630 31.50 0.70 -7.93
N VAL A 631 30.40 0.41 -8.63
CA VAL A 631 29.19 -0.14 -8.00
C VAL A 631 29.25 -1.66 -7.84
N LEU A 632 29.92 -2.34 -8.77
CA LEU A 632 29.98 -3.81 -8.84
C LEU A 632 31.39 -4.35 -8.56
N PRO A 633 31.52 -5.42 -7.76
CA PRO A 633 32.80 -6.08 -7.55
C PRO A 633 33.32 -6.66 -8.87
N GLU A 634 34.64 -6.50 -9.10
CA GLU A 634 35.37 -7.05 -10.25
C GLU A 634 34.87 -6.60 -11.64
N GLN A 635 34.03 -5.54 -11.71
CA GLN A 635 33.57 -4.94 -12.95
C GLN A 635 34.15 -3.53 -13.16
N PRO A 636 34.23 -3.05 -14.41
CA PRO A 636 34.65 -1.68 -14.72
C PRO A 636 33.76 -0.61 -14.07
N PRO A 637 34.30 0.59 -13.80
CA PRO A 637 33.55 1.72 -13.26
C PRO A 637 32.37 2.14 -14.15
N THR A 638 31.34 2.67 -13.52
CA THR A 638 30.15 3.20 -14.20
C THR A 638 30.13 4.72 -14.11
N LEU A 639 29.93 5.38 -15.25
CA LEU A 639 29.63 6.81 -15.36
C LEU A 639 28.13 7.04 -15.27
N PHE A 640 27.70 7.90 -14.35
CA PHE A 640 26.33 8.38 -14.18
C PHE A 640 26.21 9.81 -14.70
N VAL A 641 25.24 10.05 -15.58
CA VAL A 641 24.94 11.36 -16.16
C VAL A 641 23.50 11.74 -15.83
N GLY A 642 23.32 12.77 -15.01
CA GLY A 642 22.02 13.32 -14.67
C GLY A 642 21.68 14.46 -15.60
N LEU A 643 20.57 14.34 -16.33
CA LEU A 643 20.07 15.35 -17.27
C LEU A 643 19.07 16.28 -16.57
N ALA A 644 18.89 17.48 -17.14
CA ALA A 644 18.00 18.51 -16.60
C ALA A 644 16.51 18.12 -16.55
N ASP A 645 16.11 17.14 -17.36
CA ASP A 645 14.74 16.61 -17.47
C ASP A 645 14.46 15.43 -16.52
N GLY A 646 15.39 15.13 -15.61
CA GLY A 646 15.27 14.04 -14.64
C GLY A 646 15.66 12.64 -15.14
N ASN A 647 16.16 12.54 -16.38
CA ASN A 647 16.75 11.31 -16.90
C ASN A 647 18.16 11.08 -16.35
N VAL A 648 18.47 9.83 -16.01
CA VAL A 648 19.81 9.34 -15.67
C VAL A 648 20.29 8.39 -16.75
N VAL A 649 21.39 8.75 -17.40
CA VAL A 649 22.06 7.90 -18.38
C VAL A 649 23.33 7.32 -17.77
N THR A 650 23.49 6.01 -17.84
CA THR A 650 24.68 5.31 -17.34
C THR A 650 25.50 4.69 -18.46
N TYR A 651 26.83 4.77 -18.34
CA TYR A 651 27.78 4.10 -19.24
C TYR A 651 28.79 3.28 -18.44
N THR A 652 29.19 2.14 -18.98
CA THR A 652 30.30 1.35 -18.46
C THR A 652 31.62 1.82 -19.07
N ILE A 653 32.62 2.11 -18.23
CA ILE A 653 33.92 2.61 -18.66
C ILE A 653 34.94 1.47 -18.67
N THR A 654 35.12 0.84 -19.84
CA THR A 654 36.11 -0.25 -20.01
C THR A 654 37.54 0.29 -20.01
N SER A 655 37.74 1.45 -20.64
CA SER A 655 39.01 2.19 -20.64
C SER A 655 38.73 3.67 -20.93
N PRO A 656 39.66 4.60 -20.64
CA PRO A 656 39.50 6.02 -21.00
C PRO A 656 39.24 6.26 -22.50
N GLN A 657 39.73 5.38 -23.37
CA GLN A 657 39.52 5.43 -24.83
C GLN A 657 38.19 4.80 -25.26
N GLN A 658 37.61 3.90 -24.45
CA GLN A 658 36.29 3.31 -24.65
C GLN A 658 35.39 3.51 -23.43
N PRO A 659 34.98 4.76 -23.13
CA PRO A 659 34.26 5.04 -21.90
C PRO A 659 32.73 4.97 -22.03
N PHE A 660 32.19 4.99 -23.24
CA PHE A 660 30.75 5.04 -23.50
C PHE A 660 30.21 3.69 -23.98
N THR A 661 30.44 2.63 -23.20
CA THR A 661 29.93 1.29 -23.52
C THR A 661 28.70 0.96 -22.67
N ALA A 662 27.85 0.03 -23.11
CA ALA A 662 26.67 -0.45 -22.37
C ALA A 662 25.75 0.68 -21.84
N ARG A 663 25.37 1.62 -22.73
CA ARG A 663 24.44 2.73 -22.42
C ARG A 663 23.13 2.19 -21.85
N LYS A 664 22.66 2.81 -20.76
CA LYS A 664 21.31 2.62 -20.22
C LYS A 664 20.73 3.98 -19.85
N SER A 665 19.42 4.16 -19.98
CA SER A 665 18.71 5.40 -19.64
C SER A 665 17.51 5.08 -18.76
N ILE A 666 17.37 5.78 -17.63
CA ILE A 666 16.34 5.57 -16.61
C ILE A 666 15.78 6.94 -16.18
N VAL A 667 14.48 7.02 -15.89
CA VAL A 667 13.86 8.27 -15.42
C VAL A 667 13.69 8.22 -13.91
N LEU A 668 14.26 9.19 -13.19
CA LEU A 668 14.10 9.29 -11.72
C LEU A 668 13.15 10.41 -11.29
N GLY A 669 12.77 11.33 -12.16
CA GLY A 669 11.86 12.43 -11.83
C GLY A 669 11.73 13.41 -12.98
N THR A 670 11.26 14.62 -12.70
CA THR A 670 11.19 15.70 -13.69
C THR A 670 12.34 16.72 -13.55
N GLN A 671 13.00 16.74 -12.39
CA GLN A 671 14.11 17.65 -12.07
C GLN A 671 15.46 16.94 -12.13
N GLN A 672 16.54 17.73 -12.27
CA GLN A 672 17.91 17.21 -12.33
C GLN A 672 18.26 16.34 -11.10
N PRO A 673 18.77 15.10 -11.30
CA PRO A 673 19.25 14.29 -10.20
C PRO A 673 20.68 14.67 -9.83
N ASN A 674 20.94 14.98 -8.56
CA ASN A 674 22.30 15.13 -8.05
C ASN A 674 22.78 13.80 -7.47
N PHE A 675 24.07 13.47 -7.65
CA PHE A 675 24.63 12.21 -7.19
C PHE A 675 25.57 12.43 -6.01
N ALA A 676 25.40 11.62 -4.97
CA ALA A 676 26.32 11.51 -3.85
C ALA A 676 26.87 10.08 -3.78
N LEU A 677 28.18 9.95 -3.55
CA LEU A 677 28.85 8.66 -3.44
C LEU A 677 28.94 8.26 -1.97
N LEU A 678 28.42 7.08 -1.63
CA LEU A 678 28.44 6.50 -0.29
C LEU A 678 29.37 5.28 -0.28
N PRO A 679 30.37 5.21 0.63
CA PRO A 679 31.26 4.06 0.71
C PRO A 679 30.51 2.82 1.17
N ARG A 680 30.83 1.65 0.58
CA ARG A 680 30.23 0.38 0.96
C ARG A 680 31.23 -0.53 1.66
N GLY A 681 31.19 -0.50 2.99
CA GLY A 681 32.11 -1.22 3.86
C GLY A 681 33.52 -0.59 3.88
N SER A 682 34.25 -0.75 4.98
CA SER A 682 35.55 -0.06 5.16
C SER A 682 36.70 -0.66 4.34
N ALA A 683 36.56 -1.89 3.84
CA ALA A 683 37.64 -2.65 3.19
C ALA A 683 37.49 -2.80 1.66
N SER A 684 36.37 -2.38 1.07
CA SER A 684 36.10 -2.57 -0.36
C SER A 684 36.13 -1.23 -1.11
N ASN A 685 36.65 -1.21 -2.33
CA ASN A 685 36.61 -0.02 -3.21
C ASN A 685 35.21 0.17 -3.86
N LEU A 686 34.17 -0.37 -3.23
CA LEU A 686 32.80 -0.32 -3.73
C LEU A 686 32.07 0.89 -3.17
N GLN A 687 31.24 1.48 -4.01
CA GLN A 687 30.46 2.66 -3.67
C GLN A 687 29.00 2.44 -4.07
N ASN A 688 28.10 2.90 -3.20
CA ASN A 688 26.70 3.11 -3.54
C ASN A 688 26.54 4.54 -4.06
N VAL A 689 25.61 4.76 -4.99
CA VAL A 689 25.31 6.10 -5.52
C VAL A 689 23.92 6.49 -5.04
N PHE A 690 23.82 7.56 -4.26
CA PHE A 690 22.56 8.15 -3.86
C PHE A 690 22.18 9.25 -4.84
N ALA A 691 21.04 9.12 -5.50
CA ALA A 691 20.49 10.13 -6.39
C ALA A 691 19.42 10.94 -5.65
N THR A 692 19.69 12.22 -5.40
CA THR A 692 18.72 13.16 -4.82
C THR A 692 17.93 13.84 -5.94
N CYS A 693 16.62 13.57 -5.98
CA CYS A 693 15.63 14.17 -6.87
C CYS A 693 14.23 14.00 -6.25
N GLU A 694 13.17 14.33 -6.99
CA GLU A 694 11.77 14.12 -6.56
C GLU A 694 11.48 12.68 -6.12
N HIS A 695 12.14 11.70 -6.74
CA HIS A 695 12.10 10.31 -6.30
C HIS A 695 13.51 9.82 -5.92
N PRO A 696 13.95 10.08 -4.68
CA PRO A 696 15.29 9.74 -4.21
C PRO A 696 15.53 8.23 -4.37
N SER A 697 16.71 7.89 -4.88
CA SER A 697 17.06 6.51 -5.23
C SER A 697 18.48 6.16 -4.82
N LEU A 698 18.64 5.03 -4.13
CA LEU A 698 19.92 4.42 -3.82
C LEU A 698 20.28 3.39 -4.90
N ILE A 699 21.45 3.54 -5.51
CA ILE A 699 21.95 2.69 -6.58
C ILE A 699 23.12 1.88 -6.03
N TYR A 700 23.02 0.56 -6.07
CA TYR A 700 24.03 -0.33 -5.50
C TYR A 700 24.16 -1.63 -6.30
N GLY A 701 25.29 -2.32 -6.13
CA GLY A 701 25.55 -3.60 -6.78
C GLY A 701 24.97 -4.78 -5.99
N SER A 702 24.21 -5.66 -6.62
CA SER A 702 23.77 -6.92 -6.02
C SER A 702 23.79 -8.04 -7.06
N GLU A 703 24.30 -9.22 -6.71
CA GLU A 703 24.33 -10.40 -7.59
C GLU A 703 24.92 -10.14 -9.00
N GLY A 704 25.95 -9.29 -9.07
CA GLY A 704 26.61 -8.93 -10.33
C GLY A 704 25.84 -7.94 -11.21
N ARG A 705 24.77 -7.31 -10.70
CA ARG A 705 23.93 -6.33 -11.40
C ARG A 705 23.75 -5.04 -10.59
N MET A 706 23.62 -3.90 -11.28
CA MET A 706 23.26 -2.63 -10.65
C MET A 706 21.76 -2.61 -10.37
N VAL A 707 21.40 -2.31 -9.13
CA VAL A 707 20.03 -2.19 -8.66
C VAL A 707 19.79 -0.74 -8.26
N TYR A 708 18.61 -0.22 -8.61
CA TYR A 708 18.12 1.05 -8.12
C TYR A 708 17.08 0.74 -7.05
N SER A 709 17.00 1.50 -5.97
CA SER A 709 15.99 1.28 -4.95
C SER A 709 15.54 2.61 -4.42
N ALA A 710 14.23 2.82 -4.36
CA ALA A 710 13.67 4.03 -3.81
C ALA A 710 14.05 4.17 -2.34
N VAL A 711 14.22 5.39 -1.85
CA VAL A 711 14.56 5.67 -0.45
C VAL A 711 13.44 6.49 0.20
N THR A 712 13.25 6.33 1.51
CA THR A 712 12.26 7.07 2.32
C THR A 712 12.62 8.54 2.60
N ALA A 713 13.73 9.06 2.05
CA ALA A 713 14.15 10.45 2.25
C ALA A 713 13.45 11.43 1.29
N GLU A 714 12.15 11.62 1.44
CA GLU A 714 11.39 12.55 0.60
C GLU A 714 12.00 13.97 0.66
N LYS A 715 12.03 14.67 -0.49
CA LYS A 715 12.57 16.03 -0.62
C LYS A 715 14.03 16.21 -0.12
N ALA A 716 14.83 15.14 -0.10
CA ALA A 716 16.25 15.24 0.22
C ALA A 716 16.99 16.16 -0.76
N GLN A 717 17.66 17.18 -0.23
CA GLN A 717 18.41 18.17 -1.01
C GLN A 717 19.87 17.76 -1.18
N SER A 718 20.49 17.29 -0.10
CA SER A 718 21.89 16.90 -0.06
C SER A 718 22.10 15.80 0.96
N ILE A 719 23.10 14.94 0.70
CA ILE A 719 23.44 13.81 1.55
C ILE A 719 24.95 13.63 1.62
N CYS A 720 25.44 13.18 2.77
CA CYS A 720 26.85 12.92 3.00
C CYS A 720 27.04 11.70 3.91
N SER A 721 28.06 10.88 3.67
CA SER A 721 28.43 9.81 4.61
C SER A 721 29.16 10.39 5.83
N ILE A 722 28.73 10.00 7.02
CA ILE A 722 29.36 10.35 8.29
C ILE A 722 29.63 9.07 9.09
N ASP A 723 30.86 8.58 8.98
CA ASP A 723 31.32 7.46 9.80
C ASP A 723 32.01 8.01 11.06
N SER A 724 31.19 8.30 12.07
CA SER A 724 31.63 8.85 13.36
C SER A 724 31.71 7.76 14.42
N GLU A 725 32.47 7.99 15.49
CA GLU A 725 32.61 7.01 16.58
C GLU A 725 31.27 6.73 17.29
N SER A 726 30.45 7.76 17.50
CA SER A 726 29.13 7.66 18.15
C SER A 726 28.05 7.15 17.19
N TYR A 727 28.21 7.39 15.89
CA TYR A 727 27.28 6.99 14.83
C TYR A 727 28.05 6.31 13.69
N PRO A 728 28.39 5.01 13.84
CA PRO A 728 29.15 4.27 12.84
C PRO A 728 28.29 4.00 11.61
N GLY A 729 28.84 4.24 10.41
CA GLY A 729 28.16 4.00 9.14
C GLY A 729 26.94 4.90 8.86
N ALA A 730 26.76 5.99 9.59
CA ALA A 730 25.62 6.89 9.42
C ALA A 730 25.75 7.78 8.17
N ILE A 731 24.62 8.33 7.74
CA ILE A 731 24.51 9.33 6.68
C ILE A 731 23.80 10.57 7.21
N ALA A 732 24.30 11.75 6.85
CA ALA A 732 23.67 13.02 7.13
C ALA A 732 22.81 13.44 5.93
N ILE A 733 21.53 13.73 6.18
CA ILE A 733 20.55 14.10 5.16
C ILE A 733 19.99 15.48 5.50
N ALA A 734 20.05 16.40 4.54
CA ALA A 734 19.24 17.62 4.60
C ALA A 734 17.96 17.43 3.79
N SER A 735 16.82 17.54 4.47
CA SER A 735 15.48 17.44 3.89
C SER A 735 14.64 18.65 4.25
N ALA A 736 13.61 18.91 3.44
CA ALA A 736 12.55 19.86 3.79
C ALA A 736 11.34 19.08 4.30
N ASN A 737 10.79 19.49 5.45
CA ASN A 737 9.56 18.92 5.98
C ASN A 737 8.33 19.44 5.19
N ASP A 738 7.14 18.91 5.49
CA ASP A 738 5.90 19.31 4.79
C ASP A 738 5.43 20.73 5.13
N GLU A 739 5.87 21.28 6.26
CA GLU A 739 5.63 22.67 6.67
C GLU A 739 6.61 23.66 5.98
N GLY A 740 7.57 23.16 5.20
CA GLY A 740 8.53 23.95 4.44
C GLY A 740 9.79 24.35 5.21
N GLU A 741 10.02 23.79 6.38
CA GLU A 741 11.22 23.99 7.19
C GLU A 741 12.31 22.99 6.79
N TYR A 742 13.56 23.44 6.84
CA TYR A 742 14.73 22.64 6.46
C TYR A 742 15.34 22.02 7.71
N GLU A 743 15.43 20.70 7.73
CA GLU A 743 15.97 19.92 8.85
C GLU A 743 17.22 19.14 8.42
N LEU A 744 18.11 18.92 9.39
CA LEU A 744 19.30 18.07 9.21
C LEU A 744 19.19 16.82 10.08
N LYS A 745 19.14 15.66 9.44
CA LYS A 745 18.93 14.36 10.07
C LYS A 745 20.14 13.45 9.92
N LEU A 746 20.34 12.58 10.91
CA LEU A 746 21.25 11.45 10.84
C LEU A 746 20.44 10.17 10.70
N ALA A 747 20.81 9.34 9.74
CA ALA A 747 20.14 8.07 9.50
C ALA A 747 21.14 6.94 9.17
N ILE A 748 20.68 5.70 9.23
CA ILE A 748 21.39 4.53 8.69
C ILE A 748 20.53 3.94 7.56
N VAL A 749 21.20 3.45 6.51
CA VAL A 749 20.54 2.71 5.43
C VAL A 749 20.20 1.31 5.92
N ASP A 750 18.91 0.96 5.95
CA ASP A 750 18.47 -0.40 6.26
C ASP A 750 18.90 -1.37 5.15
N GLU A 751 19.27 -2.59 5.50
CA GLU A 751 19.55 -3.64 4.51
C GLU A 751 18.26 -4.30 4.00
N GLU A 752 17.17 -4.21 4.77
CA GLU A 752 15.88 -4.79 4.38
C GLU A 752 15.15 -3.91 3.34
N ARG A 753 14.62 -4.57 2.31
CA ARG A 753 13.71 -3.92 1.35
C ARG A 753 12.32 -3.82 1.95
N THR A 754 11.82 -2.60 2.03
CA THR A 754 10.46 -2.30 2.47
C THR A 754 9.62 -1.79 1.31
N THR A 755 8.32 -2.08 1.32
CA THR A 755 7.38 -1.46 0.38
C THR A 755 7.12 -0.01 0.77
N HIS A 756 7.43 0.92 -0.13
CA HIS A 756 7.09 2.33 0.02
C HIS A 756 5.77 2.61 -0.71
N VAL A 757 4.82 3.22 -0.01
CA VAL A 757 3.53 3.63 -0.56
C VAL A 757 3.50 5.15 -0.64
N GLN A 758 3.46 5.70 -1.84
CA GLN A 758 3.23 7.12 -2.06
C GLN A 758 1.75 7.37 -2.36
N THR A 759 1.19 8.40 -1.74
CA THR A 759 -0.24 8.71 -1.82
C THR A 759 -0.49 9.97 -2.61
N LEU A 760 -1.41 9.90 -3.56
CA LEU A 760 -1.81 11.02 -4.41
C LEU A 760 -3.34 11.16 -4.31
N PRO A 761 -3.84 12.16 -3.55
CA PRO A 761 -5.27 12.33 -3.37
C PRO A 761 -5.94 12.74 -4.68
N VAL A 762 -7.01 12.03 -5.05
CA VAL A 762 -7.87 12.35 -6.21
C VAL A 762 -9.21 12.93 -5.75
N HIS A 763 -9.64 12.57 -4.52
CA HIS A 763 -10.93 12.93 -3.93
C HIS A 763 -12.15 12.42 -4.71
N GLU A 764 -11.93 11.39 -5.53
CA GLU A 764 -12.96 10.66 -6.27
C GLU A 764 -12.57 9.18 -6.32
N THR A 765 -13.54 8.28 -6.38
CA THR A 765 -13.28 6.84 -6.54
C THR A 765 -12.61 6.57 -7.87
N VAL A 766 -11.35 6.14 -7.88
CA VAL A 766 -10.67 5.69 -9.11
C VAL A 766 -11.13 4.27 -9.45
N ARG A 767 -12.17 4.17 -10.29
CA ARG A 767 -12.82 2.91 -10.64
C ARG A 767 -11.98 2.06 -11.60
N ARG A 768 -11.29 2.69 -12.55
CA ARG A 768 -10.51 2.04 -13.62
C ARG A 768 -9.27 2.83 -14.01
N ILE A 769 -8.19 2.12 -14.33
CA ILE A 769 -6.90 2.71 -14.72
C ILE A 769 -6.40 2.08 -16.01
N ALA A 770 -6.01 2.91 -16.97
CA ALA A 770 -5.26 2.50 -18.16
C ALA A 770 -3.99 3.35 -18.28
N TYR A 771 -2.81 2.70 -18.30
CA TYR A 771 -1.52 3.38 -18.47
C TYR A 771 -1.00 3.23 -19.89
N SER A 772 -0.61 4.33 -20.52
CA SER A 772 0.02 4.38 -21.83
C SER A 772 1.47 4.87 -21.70
N THR A 773 2.40 4.04 -22.16
CA THR A 773 3.84 4.36 -22.20
C THR A 773 4.19 5.30 -23.36
N GLU A 774 3.48 5.22 -24.49
CA GLU A 774 3.74 6.06 -25.67
C GLU A 774 3.23 7.49 -25.44
N LEU A 775 2.05 7.65 -24.84
CA LEU A 775 1.47 8.95 -24.48
C LEU A 775 2.01 9.50 -23.15
N LYS A 776 2.76 8.70 -22.39
CA LYS A 776 3.34 9.05 -21.08
C LYS A 776 2.26 9.56 -20.10
N ALA A 777 1.11 8.88 -20.08
CA ALA A 777 -0.06 9.32 -19.33
C ALA A 777 -0.97 8.16 -18.90
N PHE A 778 -1.77 8.41 -17.86
CA PHE A 778 -2.84 7.55 -17.38
C PHE A 778 -4.20 8.08 -17.82
N GLY A 779 -5.07 7.18 -18.27
CA GLY A 779 -6.51 7.40 -18.38
C GLY A 779 -7.21 6.81 -17.16
N LEU A 780 -7.93 7.63 -16.39
CA LEU A 780 -8.61 7.26 -15.17
C LEU A 780 -10.13 7.43 -15.33
N GLY A 781 -10.89 6.38 -15.05
CA GLY A 781 -12.33 6.50 -14.84
C GLY A 781 -12.62 6.77 -13.37
N THR A 782 -13.20 7.93 -13.05
CA THR A 782 -13.49 8.34 -11.67
C THR A 782 -14.99 8.49 -11.41
N ILE A 783 -15.40 8.25 -10.16
CA ILE A 783 -16.77 8.44 -9.67
C ILE A 783 -16.73 9.29 -8.42
N LYS A 784 -17.43 10.42 -8.45
CA LYS A 784 -17.60 11.36 -7.36
C LYS A 784 -19.00 11.23 -6.78
N ARG A 785 -19.09 11.26 -5.45
CA ARG A 785 -20.36 11.24 -4.71
C ARG A 785 -20.39 12.43 -3.76
N THR A 786 -21.46 13.20 -3.80
CA THR A 786 -21.67 14.36 -2.92
C THR A 786 -23.10 14.40 -2.41
N LEU A 787 -23.27 14.68 -1.12
CA LEU A 787 -24.57 14.93 -0.52
C LEU A 787 -24.87 16.43 -0.59
N THR A 788 -25.97 16.81 -1.22
CA THR A 788 -26.43 18.22 -1.29
C THR A 788 -27.91 18.29 -0.97
N ALA A 789 -28.29 19.05 0.07
CA ALA A 789 -29.68 19.25 0.49
C ALA A 789 -30.47 17.95 0.74
N GLY A 790 -29.78 16.90 1.23
CA GLY A 790 -30.38 15.59 1.50
C GLY A 790 -30.49 14.66 0.29
N GLU A 791 -30.02 15.07 -0.89
CA GLU A 791 -29.95 14.23 -2.09
C GLU A 791 -28.51 13.84 -2.43
N GLU A 792 -28.30 12.57 -2.77
CA GLU A 792 -27.02 12.03 -3.19
C GLU A 792 -26.83 12.23 -4.70
N ILE A 793 -25.86 13.06 -5.08
CA ILE A 793 -25.52 13.32 -6.48
C ILE A 793 -24.26 12.53 -6.82
N VAL A 794 -24.34 11.73 -7.90
CA VAL A 794 -23.24 10.91 -8.40
C VAL A 794 -22.80 11.41 -9.78
N GLU A 795 -21.54 11.85 -9.88
CA GLU A 795 -20.93 12.35 -11.11
C GLU A 795 -19.78 11.44 -11.52
N SER A 796 -19.63 11.16 -12.83
CA SER A 796 -18.49 10.38 -13.33
C SER A 796 -17.65 11.17 -14.32
N HIS A 797 -16.34 10.95 -14.28
CA HIS A 797 -15.38 11.63 -15.14
C HIS A 797 -14.41 10.63 -15.78
N PHE A 798 -13.88 11.01 -16.94
CA PHE A 798 -12.71 10.38 -17.52
C PHE A 798 -11.55 11.39 -17.53
N LYS A 799 -10.51 11.11 -16.75
CA LYS A 799 -9.40 12.04 -16.49
C LYS A 799 -8.12 11.54 -17.15
N LEU A 800 -7.36 12.46 -17.75
CA LEU A 800 -6.00 12.22 -18.25
C LEU A 800 -5.01 12.77 -17.22
N VAL A 801 -4.05 11.95 -16.80
CA VAL A 801 -3.10 12.25 -15.73
C VAL A 801 -1.66 11.97 -16.19
N ASP A 802 -0.72 12.84 -15.85
CA ASP A 802 0.71 12.68 -16.20
C ASP A 802 1.35 11.47 -15.49
N GLU A 803 2.33 10.82 -16.13
CA GLU A 803 2.97 9.61 -15.59
C GLU A 803 3.92 9.84 -14.40
N VAL A 804 4.60 11.00 -14.31
CA VAL A 804 5.63 11.26 -13.30
C VAL A 804 5.07 12.11 -12.16
N ALA A 805 4.47 13.25 -12.51
CA ALA A 805 3.92 14.17 -11.52
C ALA A 805 2.56 13.71 -10.98
N PHE A 806 1.91 12.75 -11.66
CA PHE A 806 0.52 12.35 -11.39
C PHE A 806 -0.45 13.54 -11.35
N GLN A 807 -0.13 14.62 -12.07
CA GLN A 807 -0.95 15.81 -12.16
C GLN A 807 -2.10 15.59 -13.15
N GLU A 808 -3.30 16.05 -12.78
CA GLU A 808 -4.46 16.08 -13.68
C GLU A 808 -4.18 17.02 -14.86
N LEU A 809 -4.16 16.47 -16.07
CA LEU A 809 -3.93 17.20 -17.33
C LEU A 809 -5.24 17.67 -17.95
N TYR A 810 -6.25 16.81 -17.98
CA TYR A 810 -7.56 17.11 -18.57
C TYR A 810 -8.65 16.22 -17.99
N THR A 811 -9.85 16.78 -17.80
CA THR A 811 -11.03 16.06 -17.29
C THR A 811 -12.18 16.15 -18.29
N TYR A 812 -12.72 14.99 -18.69
CA TYR A 812 -13.90 14.88 -19.53
C TYR A 812 -15.10 14.45 -18.66
N PRO A 813 -16.13 15.30 -18.50
CA PRO A 813 -17.35 14.93 -17.76
C PRO A 813 -18.24 14.00 -18.58
N LEU A 814 -18.76 12.94 -17.94
CA LEU A 814 -19.78 12.08 -18.52
C LEU A 814 -21.18 12.70 -18.35
N ASN A 815 -22.20 12.07 -18.93
CA ASN A 815 -23.57 12.56 -18.83
C ASN A 815 -24.14 12.36 -17.40
N GLU A 816 -25.23 13.05 -17.07
CA GLU A 816 -25.99 12.80 -15.84
C GLU A 816 -26.42 11.33 -15.77
N ASP A 817 -26.39 10.75 -14.57
CA ASP A 817 -26.69 9.33 -14.30
C ASP A 817 -25.86 8.32 -15.10
N GLU A 818 -24.71 8.73 -15.65
CA GLU A 818 -23.78 7.87 -16.38
C GLU A 818 -22.57 7.49 -15.50
N LEU A 819 -22.31 6.19 -15.38
CA LEU A 819 -21.17 5.63 -14.66
C LEU A 819 -20.11 5.07 -15.61
N VAL A 820 -18.85 5.33 -15.28
CA VAL A 820 -17.70 4.68 -15.92
C VAL A 820 -17.50 3.26 -15.35
N GLU A 821 -17.48 2.26 -16.23
CA GLU A 821 -17.40 0.85 -15.82
C GLU A 821 -16.08 0.19 -16.22
N CYS A 822 -15.54 0.53 -17.39
CA CYS A 822 -14.28 -0.03 -17.90
C CYS A 822 -13.50 0.99 -18.74
N CYS A 823 -12.18 0.88 -18.71
CA CYS A 823 -11.27 1.67 -19.54
C CYS A 823 -10.11 0.77 -19.97
N ILE A 824 -9.71 0.88 -21.23
CA ILE A 824 -8.51 0.24 -21.78
C ILE A 824 -7.78 1.22 -22.68
N ARG A 825 -6.51 0.91 -22.96
CA ARG A 825 -5.75 1.52 -24.04
C ARG A 825 -5.52 0.52 -25.16
N CYS A 826 -5.51 1.00 -26.40
CA CYS A 826 -5.22 0.15 -27.56
C CYS A 826 -4.71 0.94 -28.76
N GLY A 827 -3.85 0.31 -29.56
CA GLY A 827 -3.50 0.79 -30.89
C GLY A 827 -4.66 0.55 -31.85
N LEU A 828 -5.19 1.61 -32.43
CA LEU A 828 -6.30 1.60 -33.39
C LEU A 828 -5.86 2.32 -34.67
N ASP A 829 -6.40 1.93 -35.82
CA ASP A 829 -6.08 2.53 -37.13
C ASP A 829 -6.15 4.06 -37.09
N ASP A 830 -5.06 4.74 -37.42
CA ASP A 830 -4.91 6.21 -37.34
C ASP A 830 -5.80 6.98 -38.34
N GLY A 831 -6.38 6.30 -39.34
CA GLY A 831 -7.22 6.90 -40.38
C GLY A 831 -6.43 7.53 -41.54
N SER A 832 -5.09 7.41 -41.54
CA SER A 832 -4.23 7.91 -42.63
C SER A 832 -4.32 7.05 -43.89
N GLY A 833 -4.94 5.86 -43.81
CA GLY A 833 -5.06 4.90 -44.90
C GLY A 833 -3.75 4.15 -45.22
N THR A 834 -2.70 4.40 -44.44
CA THR A 834 -1.42 3.68 -44.49
C THR A 834 -1.45 2.36 -43.71
N GLY A 835 -2.43 2.21 -42.80
CA GLY A 835 -2.55 1.09 -41.88
C GLY A 835 -1.72 1.26 -40.60
N GLU A 836 -1.20 2.46 -40.33
CA GLU A 836 -0.54 2.79 -39.07
C GLU A 836 -1.55 2.80 -37.89
N LEU A 837 -1.07 2.44 -36.70
CA LEU A 837 -1.88 2.38 -35.49
C LEU A 837 -1.49 3.55 -34.59
N ALA A 838 -2.49 4.29 -34.11
CA ALA A 838 -2.34 5.31 -33.09
C ALA A 838 -2.86 4.78 -31.75
N GLU A 839 -2.16 5.07 -30.66
CA GLU A 839 -2.60 4.69 -29.32
C GLU A 839 -3.79 5.55 -28.86
N ARG A 840 -4.86 4.88 -28.43
CA ARG A 840 -6.14 5.51 -28.04
C ARG A 840 -6.68 4.93 -26.75
N PHE A 841 -7.49 5.72 -26.05
CA PHE A 841 -8.24 5.27 -24.89
C PHE A 841 -9.67 4.89 -25.29
N VAL A 842 -10.14 3.74 -24.82
CA VAL A 842 -11.51 3.26 -25.03
C VAL A 842 -12.18 3.09 -23.69
N VAL A 843 -13.32 3.75 -23.52
CA VAL A 843 -14.08 3.80 -22.27
C VAL A 843 -15.46 3.21 -22.47
N GLY A 844 -15.89 2.34 -21.57
CA GLY A 844 -17.23 1.77 -21.54
C GLY A 844 -18.00 2.29 -20.34
N THR A 845 -19.26 2.70 -20.58
CA THR A 845 -20.12 3.31 -19.57
C THR A 845 -21.45 2.55 -19.40
N ALA A 846 -22.18 2.91 -18.36
CA ALA A 846 -23.52 2.43 -18.04
C ALA A 846 -24.40 3.58 -17.54
N TYR A 847 -25.67 3.61 -17.91
CA TYR A 847 -26.65 4.55 -17.33
C TYR A 847 -27.36 3.90 -16.14
N LEU A 848 -27.62 4.69 -15.09
CA LEU A 848 -28.29 4.24 -13.87
C LEU A 848 -29.81 4.09 -14.05
N ASP A 849 -30.43 4.91 -14.90
CA ASP A 849 -31.88 4.91 -15.09
C ASP A 849 -32.32 3.88 -16.14
N ASP A 850 -33.25 3.01 -15.74
CA ASP A 850 -33.81 1.90 -16.54
C ASP A 850 -35.23 2.22 -17.06
N GLN A 851 -35.69 3.48 -16.94
CA GLN A 851 -37.11 3.85 -17.16
C GLN A 851 -37.63 3.65 -18.59
N ASP A 852 -36.78 3.71 -19.63
CA ASP A 852 -37.21 3.57 -21.03
C ASP A 852 -36.59 2.35 -21.73
N GLU A 853 -37.43 1.41 -22.23
CA GLU A 853 -36.96 0.22 -22.98
C GLU A 853 -36.18 0.54 -24.27
N ASN A 854 -36.37 1.75 -24.82
CA ASN A 854 -35.69 2.23 -26.03
C ASN A 854 -34.46 3.12 -25.74
N SER A 855 -34.16 3.41 -24.48
CA SER A 855 -32.99 4.19 -24.10
C SER A 855 -31.70 3.36 -24.21
N ALA A 856 -30.58 4.05 -24.45
CA ALA A 856 -29.28 3.42 -24.39
C ALA A 856 -28.95 3.10 -22.92
N ARG A 857 -28.59 1.85 -22.62
CA ARG A 857 -28.22 1.44 -21.25
C ARG A 857 -26.71 1.61 -20.95
N GLY A 858 -25.96 2.09 -21.93
CA GLY A 858 -24.53 2.37 -21.85
C GLY A 858 -23.99 2.77 -23.22
N ARG A 859 -22.72 3.19 -23.28
CA ARG A 859 -22.03 3.50 -24.54
C ARG A 859 -20.55 3.13 -24.49
N VAL A 860 -19.92 3.05 -25.66
CA VAL A 860 -18.46 2.95 -25.81
C VAL A 860 -17.96 4.25 -26.42
N LEU A 861 -16.96 4.86 -25.80
CA LEU A 861 -16.31 6.10 -26.19
C LEU A 861 -14.86 5.81 -26.61
N VAL A 862 -14.38 6.40 -27.69
CA VAL A 862 -12.97 6.32 -28.10
C VAL A 862 -12.37 7.72 -28.10
N PHE A 863 -11.29 7.90 -27.34
CA PHE A 863 -10.59 9.15 -27.18
C PHE A 863 -9.21 9.13 -27.85
N GLU A 864 -8.88 10.26 -28.47
CA GLU A 864 -7.55 10.63 -28.94
C GLU A 864 -6.91 11.59 -27.92
N VAL A 865 -5.60 11.46 -27.68
CA VAL A 865 -4.84 12.48 -26.96
C VAL A 865 -4.22 13.42 -27.98
N THR A 866 -4.61 14.69 -27.90
CA THR A 866 -4.07 15.75 -28.77
C THR A 866 -2.66 16.16 -28.38
N GLU A 867 -1.94 16.88 -29.26
CA GLU A 867 -0.61 17.44 -28.96
C GLU A 867 -0.61 18.38 -27.74
N GLU A 868 -1.74 19.06 -27.48
CA GLU A 868 -1.96 19.88 -26.28
C GLU A 868 -2.20 19.05 -24.99
N ARG A 869 -2.04 17.72 -25.05
CA ARG A 869 -2.35 16.77 -23.96
C ARG A 869 -3.79 16.87 -23.44
N LYS A 870 -4.76 17.03 -24.36
CA LYS A 870 -6.21 17.00 -24.05
C LYS A 870 -6.90 15.80 -24.70
N LEU A 871 -7.95 15.32 -24.04
CA LEU A 871 -8.80 14.24 -24.55
C LEU A 871 -9.78 14.79 -25.59
N LYS A 872 -9.76 14.21 -26.79
CA LYS A 872 -10.70 14.50 -27.88
C LYS A 872 -11.52 13.25 -28.17
N LEU A 873 -12.85 13.35 -28.04
CA LEU A 873 -13.75 12.27 -28.41
C LEU A 873 -13.78 12.10 -29.94
N ILE A 874 -13.42 10.91 -30.42
CA ILE A 874 -13.40 10.60 -31.86
C ILE A 874 -14.71 9.97 -32.30
N THR A 875 -15.18 8.98 -31.54
CA THR A 875 -16.39 8.24 -31.86
C THR A 875 -17.08 7.76 -30.59
N GLU A 876 -18.40 7.67 -30.65
CA GLU A 876 -19.22 7.06 -29.61
C GLU A 876 -20.20 6.07 -30.23
N GLN A 877 -20.49 5.00 -29.50
CA GLN A 877 -21.44 3.97 -29.91
C GLN A 877 -22.39 3.63 -28.76
N SER A 878 -23.67 3.95 -28.92
CA SER A 878 -24.72 3.57 -27.97
C SER A 878 -24.92 2.05 -27.95
N LEU A 879 -25.13 1.52 -26.75
CA LEU A 879 -25.31 0.10 -26.49
C LEU A 879 -26.65 -0.17 -25.82
N LYS A 880 -27.16 -1.39 -26.02
CA LYS A 880 -28.41 -1.88 -25.40
C LYS A 880 -28.22 -2.43 -23.99
N GLY A 881 -27.01 -2.36 -23.45
CA GLY A 881 -26.66 -2.86 -22.12
C GLY A 881 -25.40 -2.15 -21.62
N ALA A 882 -25.22 -2.12 -20.29
CA ALA A 882 -24.03 -1.61 -19.64
C ALA A 882 -22.76 -2.31 -20.18
N CYS A 883 -21.73 -1.52 -20.50
CA CYS A 883 -20.43 -2.03 -20.93
C CYS A 883 -19.53 -2.29 -19.72
N ARG A 884 -19.52 -3.53 -19.22
CA ARG A 884 -18.86 -3.90 -17.95
C ARG A 884 -17.35 -4.12 -18.09
N CYS A 885 -16.93 -4.67 -19.22
CA CYS A 885 -15.54 -4.99 -19.48
C CYS A 885 -15.18 -4.76 -20.96
N LEU A 886 -13.93 -4.40 -21.19
CA LEU A 886 -13.37 -4.16 -22.51
C LEU A 886 -12.08 -4.96 -22.67
N GLY A 887 -11.77 -5.35 -23.90
CA GLY A 887 -10.51 -5.96 -24.28
C GLY A 887 -10.18 -5.72 -25.74
N VAL A 888 -9.01 -6.15 -26.17
CA VAL A 888 -8.50 -5.97 -27.54
C VAL A 888 -8.08 -7.32 -28.11
N LEU A 889 -8.52 -7.63 -29.32
CA LEU A 889 -8.03 -8.75 -30.11
C LEU A 889 -6.84 -8.33 -30.97
N GLU A 890 -6.02 -9.30 -31.39
CA GLU A 890 -4.98 -9.07 -32.39
C GLU A 890 -5.56 -8.42 -33.67
N GLY A 891 -4.91 -7.35 -34.14
CA GLY A 891 -5.36 -6.55 -35.27
C GLY A 891 -6.37 -5.43 -34.93
N GLY A 892 -6.33 -4.89 -33.71
CA GLY A 892 -7.00 -3.63 -33.36
C GLY A 892 -8.52 -3.71 -33.21
N LYS A 893 -9.10 -4.90 -33.00
CA LYS A 893 -10.56 -5.05 -32.78
C LYS A 893 -10.87 -4.95 -31.29
N ILE A 894 -11.95 -4.22 -30.97
CA ILE A 894 -12.40 -3.98 -29.60
C ILE A 894 -13.42 -5.04 -29.21
N VAL A 895 -13.23 -5.69 -28.08
CA VAL A 895 -14.18 -6.64 -27.49
C VAL A 895 -14.88 -5.95 -26.34
N ALA A 896 -16.21 -5.84 -26.42
CA ALA A 896 -17.05 -5.27 -25.37
C ALA A 896 -17.90 -6.37 -24.71
N GLY A 897 -17.73 -6.55 -23.41
CA GLY A 897 -18.58 -7.37 -22.57
C GLY A 897 -19.76 -6.57 -22.04
N LEU A 898 -20.94 -6.85 -22.59
CA LEU A 898 -22.22 -6.32 -22.12
C LEU A 898 -22.88 -7.32 -21.15
N ILE A 899 -23.95 -6.90 -20.47
CA ILE A 899 -24.64 -7.70 -19.44
C ILE A 899 -24.87 -9.18 -19.83
N LYS A 900 -25.31 -9.52 -21.06
CA LYS A 900 -25.53 -10.93 -21.47
C LYS A 900 -24.81 -11.33 -22.75
N THR A 901 -23.98 -10.43 -23.30
CA THR A 901 -23.42 -10.61 -24.64
C THR A 901 -22.03 -10.03 -24.75
N ILE A 902 -21.15 -10.75 -25.43
CA ILE A 902 -19.87 -10.24 -25.89
C ILE A 902 -20.04 -9.79 -27.33
N VAL A 903 -19.52 -8.61 -27.64
CA VAL A 903 -19.59 -8.02 -28.98
C VAL A 903 -18.19 -7.64 -29.41
N VAL A 904 -17.82 -8.01 -30.64
CA VAL A 904 -16.56 -7.58 -31.26
C VAL A 904 -16.86 -6.44 -32.22
N TYR A 905 -16.18 -5.32 -32.01
CA TYR A 905 -16.23 -4.13 -32.84
C TYR A 905 -14.92 -3.92 -33.59
N SER A 906 -15.02 -3.38 -34.79
CA SER A 906 -13.89 -2.86 -35.56
C SER A 906 -14.07 -1.36 -35.73
N LEU A 907 -13.01 -0.59 -35.56
CA LEU A 907 -13.00 0.82 -35.93
C LEU A 907 -12.84 0.92 -37.45
N GLU A 908 -13.75 1.60 -38.14
CA GLU A 908 -13.70 1.79 -39.59
C GLU A 908 -13.90 3.28 -39.92
N TYR A 909 -13.29 3.74 -41.02
CA TYR A 909 -13.37 5.12 -41.47
C TYR A 909 -14.35 5.26 -42.62
N GLN A 910 -15.40 6.07 -42.45
CA GLN A 910 -16.30 6.45 -43.54
C GLN A 910 -15.68 7.58 -44.38
N THR A 911 -14.99 8.49 -43.68
CA THR A 911 -14.09 9.50 -44.24
C THR A 911 -12.83 9.55 -43.37
N PRO A 912 -11.68 10.06 -43.85
CA PRO A 912 -10.41 10.06 -43.10
C PRO A 912 -10.49 10.70 -41.70
N SER A 913 -11.48 11.55 -41.45
CA SER A 913 -11.64 12.28 -40.18
C SER A 913 -12.81 11.78 -39.32
N SER A 914 -13.60 10.79 -39.76
CA SER A 914 -14.81 10.35 -39.05
C SER A 914 -14.88 8.81 -38.93
N PRO A 915 -14.24 8.22 -37.93
CA PRO A 915 -14.36 6.79 -37.68
C PRO A 915 -15.65 6.44 -36.93
N PHE A 916 -16.09 5.19 -37.12
CA PHE A 916 -17.27 4.62 -36.48
C PHE A 916 -17.01 3.15 -36.13
N LEU A 917 -17.75 2.64 -35.13
CA LEU A 917 -17.60 1.26 -34.66
C LEU A 917 -18.57 0.32 -35.39
N VAL A 918 -18.02 -0.69 -36.06
CA VAL A 918 -18.80 -1.71 -36.78
C VAL A 918 -18.81 -3.02 -36.01
N LYS A 919 -20.01 -3.50 -35.69
CA LYS A 919 -20.21 -4.82 -35.08
C LYS A 919 -19.82 -5.93 -36.06
N LYS A 920 -18.86 -6.78 -35.67
CA LYS A 920 -18.38 -7.93 -36.46
C LYS A 920 -18.98 -9.26 -36.02
N ALA A 921 -18.95 -9.54 -34.72
CA ALA A 921 -19.45 -10.78 -34.16
C ALA A 921 -20.12 -10.54 -32.80
N SER A 922 -20.97 -11.48 -32.36
CA SER A 922 -21.47 -11.50 -30.99
C SER A 922 -21.69 -12.90 -30.46
N TYR A 923 -21.44 -13.09 -29.17
CA TYR A 923 -21.65 -14.31 -28.42
C TYR A 923 -22.53 -14.02 -27.20
N ARG A 924 -23.41 -14.95 -26.83
CA ARG A 924 -24.30 -14.80 -25.67
C ARG A 924 -23.73 -15.58 -24.49
N THR A 925 -23.47 -14.88 -23.39
CA THR A 925 -22.96 -15.48 -22.15
C THR A 925 -24.07 -16.15 -21.36
N SER A 926 -23.70 -16.88 -20.31
CA SER A 926 -24.66 -17.61 -19.47
C SER A 926 -25.35 -16.70 -18.46
N THR A 927 -24.60 -15.88 -17.73
CA THR A 927 -25.15 -14.88 -16.82
C THR A 927 -24.71 -13.48 -17.22
N ALA A 928 -23.57 -13.00 -16.73
CA ALA A 928 -22.98 -11.72 -17.07
C ALA A 928 -21.45 -11.75 -17.04
N PRO A 929 -20.76 -11.21 -18.07
CA PRO A 929 -19.31 -11.10 -18.06
C PRO A 929 -18.86 -9.99 -17.11
N ILE A 930 -18.02 -10.33 -16.14
CA ILE A 930 -17.45 -9.40 -15.17
C ILE A 930 -16.03 -8.97 -15.57
N ASP A 931 -15.28 -9.88 -16.16
CA ASP A 931 -13.91 -9.64 -16.60
C ASP A 931 -13.58 -10.41 -17.88
N LEU A 932 -12.59 -9.92 -18.63
CA LEU A 932 -12.13 -10.54 -19.87
C LEU A 932 -10.61 -10.66 -19.86
N CYS A 933 -10.11 -11.82 -20.29
CA CYS A 933 -8.71 -12.00 -20.62
C CYS A 933 -8.61 -12.46 -22.07
N ILE A 934 -7.82 -11.77 -22.89
CA ILE A 934 -7.71 -12.08 -24.32
C ILE A 934 -6.29 -12.54 -24.60
N THR A 935 -6.16 -13.67 -25.30
CA THR A 935 -4.89 -14.24 -25.71
C THR A 935 -5.01 -14.63 -27.18
N SER A 936 -4.33 -13.88 -28.04
CA SER A 936 -4.45 -13.98 -29.50
C SER A 936 -5.91 -13.92 -29.98
N ASN A 937 -6.47 -15.05 -30.43
CA ASN A 937 -7.86 -15.15 -30.89
C ASN A 937 -8.82 -15.75 -29.85
N THR A 938 -8.32 -16.13 -28.68
CA THR A 938 -9.14 -16.70 -27.61
C THR A 938 -9.53 -15.62 -26.61
N ILE A 939 -10.82 -15.48 -26.39
CA ILE A 939 -11.45 -14.59 -25.42
C ILE A 939 -11.88 -15.45 -24.24
N VAL A 940 -11.21 -15.28 -23.11
CA VAL A 940 -11.60 -15.87 -21.83
C VAL A 940 -12.63 -14.95 -21.19
N VAL A 941 -13.78 -15.51 -20.88
CA VAL A 941 -14.92 -14.81 -20.32
C VAL A 941 -15.10 -15.24 -18.88
N ALA A 942 -14.87 -14.33 -17.93
CA ALA A 942 -15.24 -14.53 -16.54
C ALA A 942 -16.71 -14.19 -16.34
N ASP A 943 -17.52 -15.22 -16.12
CA ASP A 943 -18.95 -15.10 -15.87
C ASP A 943 -19.22 -14.95 -14.37
N LEU A 944 -20.19 -14.09 -14.01
CA LEU A 944 -20.52 -13.76 -12.63
C LEU A 944 -20.84 -14.97 -11.77
N MET A 945 -21.45 -16.03 -12.32
CA MET A 945 -21.84 -17.22 -11.56
C MET A 945 -21.32 -18.54 -12.14
N LYS A 946 -20.89 -18.55 -13.41
CA LYS A 946 -20.53 -19.76 -14.15
C LYS A 946 -19.04 -19.85 -14.46
N SER A 947 -18.18 -19.40 -13.53
CA SER A 947 -16.73 -19.51 -13.66
C SER A 947 -16.26 -18.93 -14.99
N ILE A 948 -15.34 -19.58 -15.70
CA ILE A 948 -14.80 -19.11 -16.98
C ILE A 948 -15.26 -19.93 -18.17
N SER A 949 -15.43 -19.27 -19.32
CA SER A 949 -15.62 -19.89 -20.63
C SER A 949 -14.62 -19.35 -21.65
N LEU A 950 -14.16 -20.22 -22.54
CA LEU A 950 -13.24 -19.87 -23.63
C LEU A 950 -14.05 -19.73 -24.91
N VAL A 951 -13.93 -18.57 -25.55
CA VAL A 951 -14.59 -18.24 -26.80
C VAL A 951 -13.54 -17.89 -27.83
N GLU A 952 -13.51 -18.61 -28.95
CA GLU A 952 -12.58 -18.35 -30.04
C GLU A 952 -13.23 -17.44 -31.09
N TYR A 953 -12.51 -16.41 -31.50
CA TYR A 953 -12.89 -15.56 -32.62
C TYR A 953 -12.36 -16.14 -33.93
N GLN A 954 -13.29 -16.39 -34.86
CA GLN A 954 -12.99 -16.95 -36.17
C GLN A 954 -13.36 -15.94 -37.26
N LEU A 955 -12.36 -15.59 -38.07
CA LEU A 955 -12.53 -14.65 -39.18
C LEU A 955 -13.30 -15.33 -40.32
N GLY A 956 -14.35 -14.66 -40.80
CA GLY A 956 -15.17 -15.16 -41.89
C GLY A 956 -14.37 -15.32 -43.19
N ARG A 957 -14.45 -16.49 -43.83
CA ARG A 957 -13.83 -16.73 -45.15
C ARG A 957 -14.84 -16.49 -46.27
N ALA A 958 -14.38 -15.92 -47.40
CA ALA A 958 -15.16 -15.76 -48.63
C ALA A 958 -16.49 -14.96 -48.47
N GLY A 959 -16.51 -13.92 -47.64
CA GLY A 959 -17.67 -13.05 -47.45
C GLY A 959 -18.69 -13.54 -46.40
N ALA A 960 -18.40 -14.63 -45.69
CA ALA A 960 -19.14 -15.01 -44.49
C ALA A 960 -18.88 -14.00 -43.34
N PRO A 961 -19.85 -13.78 -42.45
CA PRO A 961 -19.63 -12.95 -41.26
C PRO A 961 -18.66 -13.62 -40.29
N ASP A 962 -17.96 -12.81 -39.50
CA ASP A 962 -17.12 -13.30 -38.41
C ASP A 962 -17.97 -13.98 -37.33
N THR A 963 -17.42 -15.00 -36.67
CA THR A 963 -18.13 -15.77 -35.67
C THR A 963 -17.34 -15.90 -34.37
N LEU A 964 -18.08 -16.11 -33.28
CA LEU A 964 -17.54 -16.40 -31.96
C LEU A 964 -18.06 -17.77 -31.53
N THR A 965 -17.16 -18.70 -31.24
CA THR A 965 -17.49 -20.09 -30.90
C THR A 965 -16.94 -20.46 -29.53
N GLU A 966 -17.78 -21.03 -28.65
CA GLU A 966 -17.32 -21.52 -27.35
C GLU A 966 -16.51 -22.81 -27.54
N THR A 967 -15.25 -22.81 -27.13
CA THR A 967 -14.33 -23.96 -27.24
C THR A 967 -14.30 -24.78 -25.97
N ALA A 968 -14.28 -24.15 -24.79
CA ALA A 968 -14.25 -24.83 -23.51
C ALA A 968 -14.90 -24.01 -22.39
N ARG A 969 -15.21 -24.67 -21.27
CA ARG A 969 -15.85 -24.07 -20.11
C ARG A 969 -15.50 -24.83 -18.83
N HIS A 970 -15.48 -24.11 -17.71
CA HIS A 970 -15.54 -24.71 -16.38
C HIS A 970 -16.99 -24.83 -15.91
N PHE A 971 -17.41 -26.02 -15.49
CA PHE A 971 -18.82 -26.32 -15.21
C PHE A 971 -19.23 -26.07 -13.75
N GLU A 972 -18.27 -25.84 -12.85
CA GLU A 972 -18.56 -25.50 -11.46
C GLU A 972 -19.15 -24.10 -11.35
N THR A 973 -20.02 -23.89 -10.36
CA THR A 973 -20.62 -22.57 -10.10
C THR A 973 -19.68 -21.84 -9.16
N CYS A 974 -19.03 -20.80 -9.68
CA CYS A 974 -18.09 -19.97 -8.95
C CYS A 974 -18.41 -18.50 -9.24
N TRP A 975 -18.42 -17.68 -8.20
CA TRP A 975 -18.74 -16.26 -8.31
C TRP A 975 -17.51 -15.46 -8.74
N THR A 976 -17.18 -15.50 -10.02
CA THR A 976 -15.90 -14.99 -10.55
C THR A 976 -15.78 -13.48 -10.40
N THR A 977 -14.60 -13.03 -9.97
CA THR A 977 -14.28 -11.59 -9.85
C THR A 977 -13.24 -11.14 -10.86
N ALA A 978 -12.20 -11.94 -11.09
CA ALA A 978 -11.10 -11.61 -11.97
C ALA A 978 -10.51 -12.86 -12.65
N VAL A 979 -9.92 -12.66 -13.84
CA VAL A 979 -9.27 -13.74 -14.60
C VAL A 979 -8.01 -13.26 -15.31
N ALA A 980 -6.99 -14.13 -15.40
CA ALA A 980 -5.79 -13.86 -16.18
C ALA A 980 -5.21 -15.14 -16.82
N HIS A 981 -4.63 -15.00 -18.01
CA HIS A 981 -3.81 -16.04 -18.63
C HIS A 981 -2.43 -16.06 -17.98
N VAL A 982 -1.99 -17.21 -17.49
CA VAL A 982 -0.74 -17.34 -16.71
C VAL A 982 0.30 -18.26 -17.36
N ALA A 983 -0.14 -19.17 -18.22
CA ALA A 983 0.71 -20.02 -19.05
C ALA A 983 -0.14 -20.60 -20.17
N LYS A 984 0.50 -21.18 -21.19
CA LYS A 984 -0.20 -21.86 -22.29
C LYS A 984 -1.36 -22.73 -21.79
N ASN A 985 -2.57 -22.44 -22.27
CA ASN A 985 -3.80 -23.14 -21.95
C ASN A 985 -4.14 -23.18 -20.44
N THR A 986 -3.60 -22.25 -19.66
CA THR A 986 -3.71 -22.21 -18.20
C THR A 986 -4.13 -20.81 -17.74
N TYR A 987 -5.18 -20.77 -16.94
CA TYR A 987 -5.85 -19.54 -16.52
C TYR A 987 -5.96 -19.50 -15.01
N LEU A 988 -5.65 -18.35 -14.42
CA LEU A 988 -5.87 -18.07 -13.01
C LEU A 988 -7.21 -17.36 -12.85
N GLN A 989 -8.05 -17.88 -11.97
CA GLN A 989 -9.36 -17.34 -11.64
C GLN A 989 -9.42 -17.01 -10.14
N ALA A 990 -10.01 -15.87 -9.80
CA ALA A 990 -10.44 -15.55 -8.45
C ALA A 990 -11.97 -15.50 -8.32
N ASP A 991 -12.48 -15.71 -7.12
CA ASP A 991 -13.91 -15.58 -6.82
C ASP A 991 -14.21 -14.64 -5.63
N ALA A 992 -15.50 -14.38 -5.42
CA ALA A 992 -16.00 -13.49 -4.38
C ALA A 992 -15.90 -14.07 -2.96
N GLU A 993 -15.77 -15.40 -2.83
CA GLU A 993 -15.54 -16.09 -1.55
C GLU A 993 -14.07 -16.02 -1.12
N GLY A 994 -13.19 -15.50 -1.97
CA GLY A 994 -11.76 -15.33 -1.72
C GLY A 994 -10.91 -16.55 -2.10
N ASN A 995 -11.42 -17.44 -2.96
CA ASN A 995 -10.63 -18.56 -3.49
C ASN A 995 -9.85 -18.15 -4.74
N LEU A 996 -8.73 -18.85 -4.95
CA LEU A 996 -7.96 -18.85 -6.18
C LEU A 996 -7.94 -20.25 -6.79
N MET A 997 -8.17 -20.32 -8.09
CA MET A 997 -8.13 -21.56 -8.86
C MET A 997 -7.30 -21.40 -10.13
N VAL A 998 -6.46 -22.40 -10.41
CA VAL A 998 -5.73 -22.51 -11.66
C VAL A 998 -6.41 -23.55 -12.53
N LEU A 999 -7.01 -23.09 -13.63
CA LEU A 999 -7.77 -23.90 -14.57
C LEU A 999 -6.93 -24.19 -15.82
N GLN A 1000 -6.86 -25.46 -16.21
CA GLN A 1000 -6.15 -25.90 -17.41
C GLN A 1000 -7.11 -26.42 -18.47
N HIS A 1001 -6.89 -26.01 -19.72
CA HIS A 1001 -7.60 -26.51 -20.88
C HIS A 1001 -6.90 -27.74 -21.46
N ASN A 1002 -7.57 -28.89 -21.41
CA ASN A 1002 -7.04 -30.15 -21.93
C ASN A 1002 -7.33 -30.31 -23.44
N VAL A 1003 -6.54 -29.63 -24.26
CA VAL A 1003 -6.71 -29.64 -25.72
C VAL A 1003 -6.45 -31.02 -26.33
N ASP A 1004 -5.59 -31.81 -25.69
CA ASP A 1004 -5.20 -33.17 -26.11
C ASP A 1004 -6.15 -34.26 -25.56
N GLY A 1005 -7.30 -33.86 -25.00
CA GLY A 1005 -8.33 -34.78 -24.51
C GLY A 1005 -8.76 -35.79 -25.57
N PHE A 1006 -9.04 -37.02 -25.14
CA PHE A 1006 -9.44 -38.10 -26.04
C PHE A 1006 -10.85 -37.88 -26.61
N SER A 1007 -11.81 -37.49 -25.75
CA SER A 1007 -13.18 -37.19 -26.16
C SER A 1007 -13.39 -35.69 -26.43
N ALA A 1008 -14.43 -35.35 -27.21
CA ALA A 1008 -14.83 -33.97 -27.43
C ALA A 1008 -15.27 -33.29 -26.12
N ASP A 1009 -15.88 -34.03 -25.20
CA ASP A 1009 -16.28 -33.53 -23.88
C ASP A 1009 -15.07 -33.22 -23.00
N ASP A 1010 -14.02 -34.05 -23.05
CA ASP A 1010 -12.77 -33.78 -22.33
C ASP A 1010 -12.09 -32.51 -22.83
N ARG A 1011 -12.11 -32.27 -24.15
CA ARG A 1011 -11.57 -31.05 -24.75
C ARG A 1011 -12.38 -29.81 -24.42
N ARG A 1012 -13.67 -29.96 -24.12
CA ARG A 1012 -14.55 -28.85 -23.74
C ARG A 1012 -14.44 -28.51 -22.26
N ARG A 1013 -13.90 -29.40 -21.42
CA ARG A 1013 -13.85 -29.20 -19.97
C ARG A 1013 -12.54 -28.54 -19.54
N LEU A 1014 -12.66 -27.46 -18.78
CA LEU A 1014 -11.55 -26.91 -18.01
C LEU A 1014 -11.42 -27.67 -16.69
N GLN A 1015 -10.19 -28.02 -16.31
CA GLN A 1015 -9.90 -28.80 -15.10
C GLN A 1015 -9.16 -27.95 -14.07
N PRO A 1016 -9.59 -27.95 -12.79
CA PRO A 1016 -8.82 -27.32 -11.73
C PRO A 1016 -7.55 -28.13 -11.44
N VAL A 1017 -6.40 -27.47 -11.53
CA VAL A 1017 -5.07 -28.05 -11.29
C VAL A 1017 -4.49 -27.61 -9.94
N SER A 1018 -4.85 -26.42 -9.47
CA SER A 1018 -4.39 -25.89 -8.18
C SER A 1018 -5.46 -25.00 -7.56
N GLU A 1019 -5.65 -25.11 -6.25
CA GLU A 1019 -6.74 -24.45 -5.52
C GLU A 1019 -6.26 -24.03 -4.12
N ILE A 1020 -6.62 -22.82 -3.69
CA ILE A 1020 -6.31 -22.28 -2.36
C ILE A 1020 -7.35 -21.23 -1.96
N LEU A 1021 -7.66 -21.14 -0.66
CA LEU A 1021 -8.40 -20.01 -0.10
C LEU A 1021 -7.44 -18.90 0.33
N LEU A 1022 -7.54 -17.73 -0.31
CA LEU A 1022 -6.79 -16.54 0.07
C LEU A 1022 -7.38 -15.87 1.33
N GLY A 1023 -8.70 -15.92 1.49
CA GLY A 1023 -9.43 -15.25 2.57
C GLY A 1023 -9.71 -13.77 2.31
N GLU A 1024 -9.31 -13.27 1.13
CA GLU A 1024 -9.56 -11.91 0.65
C GLU A 1024 -10.14 -11.97 -0.77
N MET A 1025 -11.08 -11.09 -1.07
CA MET A 1025 -11.64 -10.95 -2.41
C MET A 1025 -10.65 -10.22 -3.32
N VAL A 1026 -10.27 -10.85 -4.44
CA VAL A 1026 -9.41 -10.25 -5.46
C VAL A 1026 -10.26 -9.48 -6.47
N ASN A 1027 -10.01 -8.17 -6.60
CA ASN A 1027 -10.73 -7.32 -7.56
C ASN A 1027 -10.11 -7.37 -8.96
N ARG A 1028 -8.78 -7.49 -9.05
CA ARG A 1028 -8.06 -7.49 -10.33
C ARG A 1028 -6.84 -8.40 -10.32
N ILE A 1029 -6.58 -8.99 -11.48
CA ILE A 1029 -5.38 -9.76 -11.77
C ILE A 1029 -4.73 -9.18 -13.03
N ARG A 1030 -3.43 -8.90 -12.99
CA ARG A 1030 -2.64 -8.47 -14.15
C ARG A 1030 -1.59 -9.52 -14.45
N ALA A 1031 -1.71 -10.15 -15.62
CA ALA A 1031 -0.70 -11.09 -16.10
C ALA A 1031 0.59 -10.35 -16.46
N ILE A 1032 1.73 -10.99 -16.21
CA ILE A 1032 3.03 -10.55 -16.72
C ILE A 1032 3.16 -11.11 -18.14
N PRO A 1033 3.33 -10.27 -19.18
CA PRO A 1033 3.37 -10.71 -20.57
C PRO A 1033 4.44 -11.78 -20.85
N GLU A 1034 4.11 -12.77 -21.67
CA GLU A 1034 5.09 -13.76 -22.14
C GLU A 1034 6.08 -13.09 -23.10
N GLY A 1035 7.39 -13.11 -22.77
CA GLY A 1035 8.42 -12.43 -23.56
C GLY A 1035 8.99 -11.18 -22.87
N THR A 1036 8.35 -10.70 -21.81
CA THR A 1036 9.07 -9.97 -20.77
C THR A 1036 10.21 -10.87 -20.30
N ASN A 1037 11.46 -10.45 -20.55
CA ASN A 1037 12.65 -11.14 -20.06
C ASN A 1037 12.74 -10.97 -18.53
N LEU A 1038 11.83 -11.59 -17.78
CA LEU A 1038 12.14 -12.11 -16.46
C LEU A 1038 13.19 -13.19 -16.73
N GLN A 1039 14.47 -12.81 -16.81
CA GLN A 1039 15.57 -13.76 -16.65
C GLN A 1039 15.53 -14.19 -15.19
N ALA A 1040 14.52 -14.99 -14.83
CA ALA A 1040 14.62 -15.92 -13.75
C ALA A 1040 15.92 -16.68 -14.02
N SER A 1041 16.84 -16.65 -13.06
CA SER A 1041 18.05 -17.47 -13.14
C SER A 1041 17.63 -18.87 -13.60
N PRO A 1042 18.37 -19.56 -14.49
CA PRO A 1042 17.98 -20.90 -14.94
C PRO A 1042 17.72 -21.90 -13.79
N ASN A 1043 18.16 -21.58 -12.56
CA ASN A 1043 17.89 -22.33 -11.33
C ASN A 1043 16.85 -21.69 -10.38
N ALA A 1044 16.09 -20.68 -10.81
CA ALA A 1044 15.10 -20.01 -9.96
C ALA A 1044 13.98 -20.99 -9.56
N PRO A 1045 13.62 -21.06 -8.26
CA PRO A 1045 12.61 -22.01 -7.78
C PRO A 1045 11.20 -21.68 -8.26
N VAL A 1046 10.90 -20.41 -8.50
CA VAL A 1046 9.57 -19.92 -8.92
C VAL A 1046 9.73 -18.91 -10.05
N ILE A 1047 8.80 -18.96 -11.00
CA ILE A 1047 8.71 -18.03 -12.14
C ILE A 1047 7.49 -17.14 -11.93
N PRO A 1048 7.65 -15.82 -11.71
CA PRO A 1048 6.54 -14.87 -11.61
C PRO A 1048 5.66 -14.87 -12.87
N ARG A 1049 4.33 -14.79 -12.70
CA ARG A 1049 3.35 -14.83 -13.81
C ARG A 1049 2.23 -13.81 -13.72
N ALA A 1050 1.83 -13.37 -12.53
CA ALA A 1050 0.76 -12.38 -12.39
C ALA A 1050 0.82 -11.64 -11.05
N PHE A 1051 0.23 -10.45 -11.01
CA PHE A 1051 -0.05 -9.70 -9.80
C PHE A 1051 -1.55 -9.74 -9.50
N LEU A 1052 -1.90 -9.74 -8.22
CA LEU A 1052 -3.27 -9.74 -7.73
C LEU A 1052 -3.44 -8.59 -6.74
N ALA A 1053 -4.57 -7.90 -6.81
CA ALA A 1053 -4.91 -6.85 -5.86
C ALA A 1053 -6.28 -7.12 -5.20
N THR A 1054 -6.37 -6.91 -3.90
CA THR A 1054 -7.53 -7.28 -3.09
C THR A 1054 -8.32 -6.08 -2.57
N VAL A 1055 -9.53 -6.37 -2.10
CA VAL A 1055 -10.41 -5.42 -1.41
C VAL A 1055 -9.83 -4.94 -0.08
N ASP A 1056 -9.03 -5.76 0.62
CA ASP A 1056 -8.48 -5.41 1.94
C ASP A 1056 -7.10 -4.71 1.85
N GLY A 1057 -6.63 -4.40 0.63
CA GLY A 1057 -5.40 -3.64 0.36
C GLY A 1057 -4.14 -4.49 0.22
N SER A 1058 -4.28 -5.79 0.03
CA SER A 1058 -3.15 -6.68 -0.22
C SER A 1058 -2.80 -6.72 -1.70
N ILE A 1059 -1.50 -6.83 -1.99
CA ILE A 1059 -0.99 -7.08 -3.33
C ILE A 1059 -0.18 -8.36 -3.29
N TYR A 1060 -0.53 -9.34 -4.13
CA TYR A 1060 0.14 -10.64 -4.17
C TYR A 1060 0.87 -10.85 -5.50
N LEU A 1061 2.01 -11.54 -5.44
CA LEU A 1061 2.71 -12.09 -6.58
C LEU A 1061 2.32 -13.56 -6.74
N TYR A 1062 1.79 -13.92 -7.91
CA TYR A 1062 1.56 -15.29 -8.32
C TYR A 1062 2.69 -15.77 -9.25
N GLY A 1063 3.18 -16.98 -8.98
CA GLY A 1063 4.20 -17.63 -9.79
C GLY A 1063 3.97 -19.12 -9.98
N VAL A 1064 4.68 -19.70 -10.95
CA VAL A 1064 4.69 -21.13 -11.23
C VAL A 1064 5.98 -21.74 -10.72
N ILE A 1065 5.88 -22.82 -9.95
CA ILE A 1065 7.05 -23.49 -9.36
C ILE A 1065 7.76 -24.34 -10.41
N ALA A 1066 9.08 -24.19 -10.49
CA ALA A 1066 9.94 -24.96 -11.37
C ALA A 1066 9.80 -26.48 -11.09
N PRO A 1067 9.70 -27.35 -12.11
CA PRO A 1067 9.41 -28.78 -11.93
C PRO A 1067 10.29 -29.50 -10.91
N GLY A 1068 11.59 -29.17 -10.82
CA GLY A 1068 12.53 -29.79 -9.89
C GLY A 1068 12.40 -29.38 -8.42
N LYS A 1069 11.62 -28.33 -8.10
CA LYS A 1069 11.47 -27.77 -6.74
C LYS A 1069 10.06 -27.95 -6.16
N GLN A 1070 9.14 -28.54 -6.92
CA GLN A 1070 7.72 -28.72 -6.53
C GLN A 1070 7.55 -29.54 -5.25
N ASP A 1071 8.15 -30.73 -5.20
CA ASP A 1071 8.06 -31.63 -4.04
C ASP A 1071 8.73 -31.02 -2.79
N LEU A 1072 9.90 -30.40 -2.99
CA LEU A 1072 10.65 -29.73 -1.92
C LEU A 1072 9.80 -28.64 -1.22
N LEU A 1073 9.20 -27.73 -1.99
CA LEU A 1073 8.44 -26.60 -1.44
C LEU A 1073 7.14 -27.05 -0.76
N ILE A 1074 6.45 -28.07 -1.28
CA ILE A 1074 5.26 -28.63 -0.62
C ILE A 1074 5.61 -29.29 0.71
N ARG A 1075 6.69 -30.08 0.74
CA ARG A 1075 7.14 -30.73 1.99
C ARG A 1075 7.57 -29.69 3.01
N LEU A 1076 8.29 -28.66 2.57
CA LEU A 1076 8.68 -27.55 3.43
C LEU A 1076 7.47 -26.84 4.03
N GLN A 1077 6.47 -26.48 3.23
CA GLN A 1077 5.23 -25.87 3.73
C GLN A 1077 4.55 -26.77 4.77
N SER A 1078 4.47 -28.07 4.50
CA SER A 1078 3.81 -29.03 5.39
C SER A 1078 4.58 -29.25 6.70
N ALA A 1079 5.91 -29.16 6.67
CA ALA A 1079 6.76 -29.21 7.86
C ALA A 1079 6.62 -27.92 8.69
N VAL A 1080 6.73 -26.74 8.07
CA VAL A 1080 6.56 -25.45 8.75
C VAL A 1080 5.17 -25.34 9.38
N ALA A 1081 4.11 -25.66 8.64
CA ALA A 1081 2.73 -25.59 9.11
C ALA A 1081 2.41 -26.52 10.29
N ARG A 1082 3.25 -27.53 10.58
CA ARG A 1082 3.11 -28.41 11.75
C ARG A 1082 3.81 -27.90 13.00
N VAL A 1083 4.82 -27.05 12.84
CA VAL A 1083 5.61 -26.52 13.95
C VAL A 1083 5.11 -25.13 14.37
N VAL A 1084 4.55 -24.37 13.44
CA VAL A 1084 4.02 -23.02 13.72
C VAL A 1084 2.61 -23.12 14.30
N ASP A 1085 2.47 -22.73 15.56
CA ASP A 1085 1.18 -22.57 16.23
C ASP A 1085 0.61 -21.18 15.94
N SER A 1086 -0.51 -21.13 15.20
CA SER A 1086 -1.30 -19.89 15.08
C SER A 1086 -2.03 -19.62 16.39
N PRO A 1087 -2.19 -18.34 16.81
CA PRO A 1087 -3.09 -17.98 17.89
C PRO A 1087 -4.50 -18.56 17.64
N GLY A 1088 -5.12 -19.09 18.69
CA GLY A 1088 -6.38 -19.84 18.60
C GLY A 1088 -6.24 -21.31 18.20
N HIS A 1089 -5.02 -21.79 17.91
CA HIS A 1089 -4.73 -23.15 17.46
C HIS A 1089 -5.53 -23.60 16.22
N VAL A 1090 -5.83 -22.65 15.33
CA VAL A 1090 -6.54 -22.97 14.09
C VAL A 1090 -5.63 -23.77 13.16
N PRO A 1091 -6.05 -24.90 12.59
CA PRO A 1091 -5.22 -25.68 11.67
C PRO A 1091 -4.97 -24.96 10.33
N PHE A 1092 -3.74 -25.02 9.83
CA PHE A 1092 -3.37 -24.45 8.51
C PHE A 1092 -4.22 -24.98 7.36
N ALA A 1093 -4.49 -26.30 7.34
CA ALA A 1093 -5.33 -26.92 6.32
C ALA A 1093 -6.74 -26.31 6.31
N LYS A 1094 -7.29 -26.00 7.51
CA LYS A 1094 -8.58 -25.34 7.61
C LYS A 1094 -8.48 -23.96 6.98
N PHE A 1095 -7.51 -23.14 7.38
CA PHE A 1095 -7.32 -21.79 6.85
C PHE A 1095 -7.21 -21.70 5.32
N ARG A 1096 -6.31 -22.48 4.69
CA ARG A 1096 -6.04 -22.39 3.23
C ARG A 1096 -6.84 -23.37 2.36
N GLY A 1097 -7.63 -24.26 2.95
CA GLY A 1097 -8.51 -25.17 2.21
C GLY A 1097 -9.60 -24.42 1.47
N PHE A 1098 -9.75 -24.73 0.17
CA PHE A 1098 -10.79 -24.18 -0.71
C PHE A 1098 -12.18 -24.28 -0.07
N ARG A 1099 -12.98 -23.22 -0.16
CA ARG A 1099 -14.34 -23.19 0.40
C ARG A 1099 -15.30 -22.50 -0.56
N SER A 1100 -16.38 -23.19 -0.88
CA SER A 1100 -17.58 -22.63 -1.49
C SER A 1100 -18.84 -23.10 -0.78
N LEU A 1101 -19.99 -22.54 -1.14
CA LEU A 1101 -21.30 -23.00 -0.68
C LEU A 1101 -21.54 -24.51 -0.86
N VAL A 1102 -20.84 -25.15 -1.80
CA VAL A 1102 -21.03 -26.57 -2.15
C VAL A 1102 -19.87 -27.45 -1.68
N ARG A 1103 -18.64 -26.90 -1.56
CA ARG A 1103 -17.42 -27.67 -1.29
C ARG A 1103 -16.62 -27.02 -0.16
N ASP A 1104 -16.27 -27.82 0.85
CA ASP A 1104 -15.40 -27.39 1.96
C ASP A 1104 -14.21 -28.35 2.05
N CYS A 1105 -13.04 -27.86 1.61
CA CYS A 1105 -11.78 -28.60 1.62
C CYS A 1105 -10.91 -28.27 2.84
N GLY A 1106 -11.49 -27.74 3.92
CA GLY A 1106 -10.75 -27.36 5.13
C GLY A 1106 -10.01 -28.49 5.84
N GLU A 1107 -10.36 -29.76 5.61
CA GLU A 1107 -9.61 -30.90 6.18
C GLU A 1107 -8.40 -31.30 5.32
N VAL A 1108 -8.43 -30.99 4.02
CA VAL A 1108 -7.39 -31.37 3.05
C VAL A 1108 -6.34 -30.27 2.92
N GLY A 1109 -6.75 -29.00 3.05
CA GLY A 1109 -5.87 -27.86 2.85
C GLY A 1109 -5.72 -27.46 1.37
N PRO A 1110 -4.71 -26.64 1.04
CA PRO A 1110 -4.49 -26.17 -0.32
C PRO A 1110 -4.02 -27.31 -1.24
N VAL A 1111 -4.50 -27.32 -2.48
CA VAL A 1111 -4.21 -28.37 -3.46
C VAL A 1111 -3.20 -27.84 -4.47
N ARG A 1112 -1.99 -28.43 -4.51
CA ARG A 1112 -0.89 -28.09 -5.44
C ARG A 1112 -0.57 -26.59 -5.48
N PHE A 1113 -0.73 -25.94 -4.33
CA PHE A 1113 -0.50 -24.52 -4.11
C PHE A 1113 0.43 -24.36 -2.91
N VAL A 1114 1.45 -23.50 -3.05
CA VAL A 1114 2.38 -23.15 -1.98
C VAL A 1114 2.16 -21.70 -1.56
N ASP A 1115 1.95 -21.49 -0.27
CA ASP A 1115 1.82 -20.21 0.39
C ASP A 1115 3.19 -19.70 0.85
N GLY A 1116 3.65 -18.62 0.23
CA GLY A 1116 4.92 -17.97 0.52
C GLY A 1116 4.97 -17.32 1.90
N GLU A 1117 3.84 -16.86 2.46
CA GLU A 1117 3.83 -16.25 3.81
C GLU A 1117 4.18 -17.30 4.87
N VAL A 1118 3.66 -18.52 4.71
CA VAL A 1118 4.00 -19.64 5.61
C VAL A 1118 5.46 -20.05 5.46
N LEU A 1119 5.99 -20.09 4.24
CA LEU A 1119 7.40 -20.40 4.02
C LEU A 1119 8.32 -19.34 4.62
N GLU A 1120 7.97 -18.06 4.52
CA GLU A 1120 8.72 -16.96 5.13
C GLU A 1120 8.76 -17.05 6.66
N GLY A 1121 7.70 -17.58 7.28
CA GLY A 1121 7.67 -17.85 8.72
C GLY A 1121 8.82 -18.73 9.21
N PHE A 1122 9.43 -19.55 8.34
CA PHE A 1122 10.63 -20.32 8.68
C PHE A 1122 11.79 -19.44 9.19
N LEU A 1123 11.94 -18.23 8.64
CA LEU A 1123 13.00 -17.30 9.03
C LEU A 1123 12.79 -16.75 10.45
N GLU A 1124 11.55 -16.67 10.91
CA GLU A 1124 11.16 -16.15 12.23
C GLU A 1124 11.21 -17.22 13.34
N MET A 1125 11.36 -18.50 12.97
CA MET A 1125 11.41 -19.62 13.91
C MET A 1125 12.73 -19.69 14.69
N SER A 1126 12.68 -20.29 15.88
CA SER A 1126 13.89 -20.60 16.67
C SER A 1126 14.81 -21.59 15.95
N GLY A 1127 16.12 -21.55 16.24
CA GLY A 1127 17.10 -22.44 15.60
C GLY A 1127 16.83 -23.94 15.79
N GLU A 1128 16.24 -24.32 16.93
CA GLU A 1128 15.82 -25.72 17.19
C GLU A 1128 14.67 -26.13 16.28
N ALA A 1129 13.67 -25.26 16.13
CA ALA A 1129 12.51 -25.48 15.28
C ALA A 1129 12.91 -25.51 13.78
N GLN A 1130 13.83 -24.64 13.37
CA GLN A 1130 14.44 -24.68 12.03
C GLN A 1130 15.17 -26.01 11.78
N GLY A 1131 15.91 -26.51 12.78
CA GLY A 1131 16.60 -27.81 12.72
C GLY A 1131 15.63 -28.97 12.49
N PHE A 1132 14.52 -29.01 13.23
CA PHE A 1132 13.49 -30.05 13.08
C PHE A 1132 12.86 -30.04 11.68
N VAL A 1133 12.48 -28.86 11.19
CA VAL A 1133 11.91 -28.70 9.84
C VAL A 1133 12.91 -29.14 8.76
N ALA A 1134 14.17 -28.72 8.89
CA ALA A 1134 15.22 -29.05 7.93
C ALA A 1134 15.51 -30.56 7.89
N GLU A 1135 15.56 -31.23 9.05
CA GLU A 1135 15.71 -32.69 9.15
C GLU A 1135 14.57 -33.44 8.47
N GLU A 1136 13.33 -33.00 8.66
CA GLU A 1136 12.15 -33.62 8.06
C GLU A 1136 12.11 -33.49 6.53
N VAL A 1137 12.53 -32.33 6.02
CA VAL A 1137 12.61 -32.08 4.58
C VAL A 1137 13.84 -32.77 3.95
N GLY A 1138 14.84 -33.13 4.76
CA GLY A 1138 16.07 -33.79 4.33
C GLY A 1138 17.10 -32.84 3.71
N VAL A 1139 17.10 -31.57 4.13
CA VAL A 1139 17.95 -30.49 3.59
C VAL A 1139 18.64 -29.77 4.74
N GLY A 1140 19.83 -29.20 4.52
CA GLY A 1140 20.51 -28.43 5.56
C GLY A 1140 19.78 -27.12 5.91
N VAL A 1141 19.81 -26.71 7.18
CA VAL A 1141 19.16 -25.46 7.66
C VAL A 1141 19.57 -24.24 6.84
N GLU A 1142 20.87 -24.07 6.57
CA GLU A 1142 21.38 -22.94 5.79
C GLU A 1142 20.92 -22.96 4.33
N GLU A 1143 20.73 -24.15 3.74
CA GLU A 1143 20.21 -24.27 2.38
C GLU A 1143 18.72 -23.89 2.33
N VAL A 1144 17.92 -24.29 3.33
CA VAL A 1144 16.52 -23.86 3.45
C VAL A 1144 16.45 -22.35 3.67
N ARG A 1145 17.30 -21.79 4.55
CA ARG A 1145 17.36 -20.35 4.79
C ARG A 1145 17.68 -19.58 3.51
N GLY A 1146 18.73 -19.98 2.79
CA GLY A 1146 19.09 -19.36 1.51
C GLY A 1146 18.00 -19.50 0.44
N LEU A 1147 17.26 -20.61 0.42
CA LEU A 1147 16.11 -20.79 -0.48
C LEU A 1147 14.97 -19.82 -0.13
N VAL A 1148 14.58 -19.73 1.14
CA VAL A 1148 13.47 -18.86 1.60
C VAL A 1148 13.84 -17.39 1.45
N GLU A 1149 15.07 -16.99 1.76
CA GLU A 1149 15.57 -15.64 1.49
C GLU A 1149 15.53 -15.30 -0.01
N GLY A 1150 15.94 -16.26 -0.86
CA GLY A 1150 15.83 -16.10 -2.31
C GLY A 1150 14.40 -15.89 -2.78
N LEU A 1151 13.42 -16.58 -2.17
CA LEU A 1151 11.99 -16.37 -2.44
C LEU A 1151 11.52 -14.98 -1.95
N ARG A 1152 11.92 -14.56 -0.75
CA ARG A 1152 11.60 -13.23 -0.17
C ARG A 1152 12.14 -12.09 -1.04
N ARG A 1153 13.27 -12.28 -1.73
CA ARG A 1153 13.89 -11.27 -2.63
C ARG A 1153 13.22 -11.15 -4.00
N MET A 1154 12.37 -12.11 -4.40
CA MET A 1154 11.71 -12.04 -5.71
C MET A 1154 10.54 -11.05 -5.77
N ARG A 1155 10.00 -10.64 -4.62
CA ARG A 1155 8.88 -9.70 -4.54
C ARG A 1155 9.33 -8.25 -4.49
#